data_AF-A0A3C2C548-F1
#
_entry.id   AF-A0A3C2C548-F1
#
_cell.length_a   1.000
_cell.length_b   1.000
_cell.length_c   1.000
_cell.angle_alpha   90.00
_cell.angle_beta   90.00
_cell.angle_gamma   90.00
#
_symmetry.space_group_name_H-M   'P 1'
#
loop_
_entity.id
_entity.type
_entity.pdbx_description
1 polymer ?
#
loop_
_entity_poly.entity_id
_entity_poly.type
_entity_poly.pdbx_seq_one_letter_code
_entity_poly.pdbx_strand_id
1 'polypeptide(L)'
;MIYTFWAKHGPCPVAGCGHRTPVFRSPVVAEKKLSTSYIELKCPFCGTSFHAELGETRMAPGAPRIILPGEGKFTEISQSYARDLKDYSKGNADEKLARISRLLESAGDEPGLCCPSCGNFSGEELITELERQRGKIKGYVNNEPVYDFKSGNVNKKALGIERKPIYMTLLIHPEWLKGSPGTLNEMDLGGFAKATVEQTEAWYRERLKNLELIEVRGRIKLDADDSHTYFDEAEDAEEDGKGNILEQDLNSGEIDDADVDTDRKKYGLPRYLELPDGTVMDTRRGTVPGKSKFTCQNAACGRENDLLTAIKMSLSLNDMAEALKAGGYAPEWVDQLRQSGKLALVRQAIIAGEKEDNEIIKLAADLNFNQNALDIVKDIRRTAPVATYALQCYCPECEAEGYNYNGRYFKAPDAFDINRINKAEKEWMNLKDEDLCNCWPKDKLPFAFMTFQNNGGIPNWGYTHWWTMFNSRQLLLHSRIINFLLESNFSIELKEHVLGAHQQYLRNQNVFAFWNIQADQLEPMFSNSNYHPKTNFIENNMFGKYGRGNWNSSVKTCIESLKWKYDPKELYIIDKENSSKSEWVSTCDSLTEANATIMCMSSTQIDAINDYTIDIVVTDPPFGDNIFYADLADFFYVWLRIPMLKWYEGKPEAEYWRPIATPKTLEAIKNRAEHPEDREEWEKKSTIKAEYLQLIRNYTQDNSLNVGDPNPLFRPDSATEFYENTLTACWMEAYRILKHGGLLAFTFHHSADSQWEVVLRSLFEAGYILISTYPIRSDETKGEGSKPGTFGSQKIEYDILHVCRKRQEEPTPVSWAKMRRWVKEEVKNQQRILELYRNQDISEADIRVVLRGKALEFYSRHYGQVFTGSGEVLSIKDALLGINQLLDDTGGDLVKRPPESALPVTRLFLSLFQNTETLPRDEVHKMLRGTTVTIDDLIDLGWVEEVNKRVSVVPVEKRFAFLTRPGKRRDSIKLDLDIAHFVIGAALPESGINIQKELSEKKLLYKPSVEAILGWYAEMSPHAHIREASALGRRLWQSWRQEKLTRPEPQYVQYAMEFREEGEVYDG
;
A
#
# COMPACT_ATOMS: atom_id res chain seq x y z
N MET A 1 -27.36 4.86 15.95
CA MET A 1 -25.95 4.39 15.85
C MET A 1 -25.58 4.27 14.38
N ILE A 2 -24.44 4.83 13.99
CA ILE A 2 -23.81 4.71 12.67
C ILE A 2 -22.63 3.73 12.81
N TYR A 3 -21.71 4.03 13.73
CA TYR A 3 -20.49 3.25 13.96
C TYR A 3 -20.29 2.94 15.45
N THR A 4 -19.72 1.77 15.75
CA THR A 4 -19.16 1.41 17.08
C THR A 4 -17.64 1.45 17.01
N PHE A 5 -16.99 2.15 17.94
CA PHE A 5 -15.54 2.26 18.02
C PHE A 5 -14.99 1.29 19.05
N TRP A 6 -14.06 0.42 18.64
CA TRP A 6 -13.47 -0.63 19.46
C TRP A 6 -11.96 -0.46 19.59
N ALA A 7 -11.41 -0.74 20.76
CA ALA A 7 -9.96 -0.74 21.00
C ALA A 7 -9.48 -2.08 21.56
N LYS A 8 -8.37 -2.59 21.00
CA LYS A 8 -7.62 -3.72 21.55
C LYS A 8 -6.89 -3.30 22.83
N HIS A 9 -6.65 -4.27 23.71
CA HIS A 9 -5.93 -4.08 24.96
C HIS A 9 -4.76 -5.06 25.05
N GLY A 10 -3.55 -4.55 25.29
CA GLY A 10 -2.33 -5.36 25.44
C GLY A 10 -2.05 -5.72 26.90
N PRO A 11 -1.36 -6.84 27.19
CA PRO A 11 -0.84 -7.12 28.53
C PRO A 11 0.18 -6.06 28.96
N CYS A 12 0.19 -5.72 30.25
CA CYS A 12 1.39 -5.17 30.86
C CYS A 12 2.41 -6.30 31.07
N PRO A 13 3.60 -6.27 30.45
CA PRO A 13 4.58 -7.37 30.55
C PRO A 13 5.41 -7.33 31.84
N VAL A 14 5.11 -6.42 32.78
CA VAL A 14 5.66 -6.46 34.13
C VAL A 14 5.09 -7.67 34.86
N ALA A 15 5.95 -8.64 35.17
CA ALA A 15 5.58 -9.82 35.94
C ALA A 15 4.81 -9.44 37.22
N GLY A 16 3.62 -10.04 37.40
CA GLY A 16 2.72 -9.77 38.52
C GLY A 16 1.83 -8.52 38.39
N CYS A 17 1.93 -7.71 37.34
CA CYS A 17 1.04 -6.55 37.16
C CYS A 17 -0.39 -6.94 36.76
N GLY A 18 -0.53 -7.94 35.88
CA GLY A 18 -1.83 -8.51 35.48
C GLY A 18 -2.79 -7.58 34.73
N HIS A 19 -2.43 -6.31 34.45
CA HIS A 19 -3.32 -5.36 33.78
C HIS A 19 -3.35 -5.55 32.25
N ARG A 20 -4.49 -5.19 31.66
CA ARG A 20 -4.71 -5.07 30.21
C ARG A 20 -4.98 -3.59 29.88
N THR A 21 -4.10 -2.97 29.09
CA THR A 21 -4.11 -1.53 28.78
C THR A 21 -4.63 -1.30 27.36
N PRO A 22 -5.59 -0.38 27.12
CA PRO A 22 -6.06 -0.07 25.76
C PRO A 22 -4.90 0.42 24.88
N VAL A 23 -4.98 0.19 23.58
CA VAL A 23 -3.93 0.52 22.61
C VAL A 23 -4.39 1.69 21.72
N PHE A 24 -3.78 2.85 21.93
CA PHE A 24 -4.02 4.16 21.28
C PHE A 24 -2.71 4.91 21.08
N ARG A 25 -2.49 5.53 19.92
CA ARG A 25 -1.36 6.46 19.66
C ARG A 25 -1.58 7.83 20.26
N SER A 26 -2.82 8.30 20.17
CA SER A 26 -3.30 9.59 20.64
C SER A 26 -4.60 9.38 21.44
N PRO A 27 -4.90 10.22 22.45
CA PRO A 27 -6.23 10.26 23.06
C PRO A 27 -7.33 10.80 22.11
N VAL A 28 -6.97 11.29 20.91
CA VAL A 28 -7.92 11.76 19.90
C VAL A 28 -8.76 10.61 19.33
N VAL A 29 -10.08 10.83 19.30
CA VAL A 29 -11.08 9.91 18.75
C VAL A 29 -11.61 10.41 17.39
N ALA A 30 -11.83 11.73 17.26
CA ALA A 30 -12.32 12.35 16.04
C ALA A 30 -12.02 13.86 16.03
N GLU A 31 -11.78 14.41 14.85
CA GLU A 31 -11.70 15.87 14.61
C GLU A 31 -12.77 16.30 13.61
N LYS A 32 -13.36 17.49 13.81
CA LYS A 32 -14.37 18.09 12.92
C LYS A 32 -14.20 19.59 12.75
N LYS A 33 -14.35 20.05 11.52
CA LYS A 33 -14.59 21.46 11.17
C LYS A 33 -16.11 21.62 10.97
N LEU A 34 -16.81 21.99 12.03
CA LEU A 34 -18.24 22.31 11.96
C LEU A 34 -18.42 23.75 11.45
N SER A 35 -19.60 24.08 10.93
CA SER A 35 -19.98 25.47 10.65
C SER A 35 -21.05 25.90 11.65
N THR A 36 -20.87 27.07 12.26
CA THR A 36 -21.90 27.73 13.05
C THR A 36 -22.36 29.00 12.35
N SER A 37 -23.62 29.35 12.53
CA SER A 37 -24.16 30.67 12.12
C SER A 37 -24.27 31.55 13.36
N TYR A 38 -23.94 32.83 13.26
CA TYR A 38 -23.93 33.75 14.42
C TYR A 38 -24.40 35.15 14.03
N ILE A 39 -24.70 35.97 15.03
CA ILE A 39 -24.85 37.42 14.93
C ILE A 39 -23.74 38.05 15.78
N GLU A 40 -22.98 39.01 15.23
CA GLU A 40 -22.04 39.78 16.04
C GLU A 40 -22.80 40.82 16.87
N LEU A 41 -22.61 40.78 18.19
CA LEU A 41 -23.23 41.72 19.13
C LEU A 41 -22.15 42.45 19.92
N LYS A 42 -22.41 43.71 20.26
CA LYS A 42 -21.55 44.52 21.12
C LYS A 42 -22.32 45.01 22.33
N CYS A 43 -21.86 44.61 23.52
CA CYS A 43 -22.53 44.96 24.76
C CYS A 43 -22.57 46.48 24.99
N PRO A 44 -23.76 47.10 25.14
CA PRO A 44 -23.88 48.54 25.34
C PRO A 44 -23.34 49.00 26.71
N PHE A 45 -23.29 48.09 27.70
CA PHE A 45 -22.83 48.40 29.05
C PHE A 45 -21.30 48.32 29.22
N CYS A 46 -20.67 47.23 28.77
CA CYS A 46 -19.23 46.99 28.98
C CYS A 46 -18.39 47.03 27.69
N GLY A 47 -18.99 47.32 26.54
CA GLY A 47 -18.31 47.44 25.25
C GLY A 47 -17.75 46.15 24.64
N THR A 48 -17.93 45.00 25.30
CA THR A 48 -17.45 43.69 24.83
C THR A 48 -18.20 43.27 23.55
N SER A 49 -17.48 43.05 22.45
CA SER A 49 -17.98 42.31 21.29
C SER A 49 -17.98 40.80 21.55
N PHE A 50 -19.00 40.10 21.06
CA PHE A 50 -19.14 38.65 21.13
C PHE A 50 -20.04 38.12 20.02
N HIS A 51 -19.94 36.82 19.73
CA HIS A 51 -20.81 36.16 18.76
C HIS A 51 -21.99 35.46 19.46
N ALA A 52 -23.22 35.87 19.15
CA ALA A 52 -24.41 35.11 19.55
C ALA A 52 -24.66 34.00 18.51
N GLU A 53 -24.28 32.77 18.83
CA GLU A 53 -24.35 31.62 17.92
C GLU A 53 -25.75 31.01 17.88
N LEU A 54 -26.25 30.71 16.68
CA LEU A 54 -27.61 30.22 16.43
C LEU A 54 -27.69 28.72 16.74
N GLY A 55 -27.87 28.41 18.03
CA GLY A 55 -27.96 27.06 18.56
C GLY A 55 -26.60 26.52 19.02
N GLU A 56 -26.64 25.44 19.79
CA GLU A 56 -25.44 24.83 20.34
C GLU A 56 -24.54 24.25 19.23
N THR A 57 -23.24 24.51 19.28
CA THR A 57 -22.28 23.95 18.32
C THR A 57 -21.46 22.85 18.98
N ARG A 58 -21.94 21.61 18.85
CA ARG A 58 -21.39 20.39 19.46
C ARG A 58 -21.17 19.28 18.44
N MET A 59 -20.17 18.44 18.70
CA MET A 59 -19.95 17.14 18.08
C MET A 59 -20.40 15.99 19.03
N ALA A 60 -20.28 16.18 20.34
CA ALA A 60 -20.65 15.25 21.39
C ALA A 60 -21.42 15.99 22.51
N PRO A 61 -22.73 16.29 22.35
CA PRO A 61 -23.48 17.14 23.28
C PRO A 61 -23.43 16.70 24.75
N GLY A 62 -23.40 15.39 25.01
CA GLY A 62 -23.34 14.79 26.35
C GLY A 62 -21.95 14.67 26.96
N ALA A 63 -20.88 15.11 26.28
CA ALA A 63 -19.53 15.17 26.83
C ALA A 63 -19.28 16.53 27.52
N PRO A 64 -18.42 16.61 28.55
CA PRO A 64 -17.87 17.88 29.01
C PRO A 64 -17.17 18.62 27.86
N ARG A 65 -17.39 19.94 27.76
CA ARG A 65 -16.80 20.80 26.72
C ARG A 65 -15.74 21.73 27.31
N ILE A 66 -14.54 21.66 26.77
CA ILE A 66 -13.44 22.61 27.03
C ILE A 66 -13.37 23.59 25.86
N ILE A 67 -13.18 24.88 26.15
CA ILE A 67 -13.05 25.95 25.14
C ILE A 67 -11.61 26.47 25.22
N LEU A 68 -10.87 26.39 24.12
CA LEU A 68 -9.48 26.84 24.08
C LEU A 68 -9.39 28.39 24.07
N PRO A 69 -8.33 29.00 24.65
CA PRO A 69 -8.21 30.46 24.78
C PRO A 69 -8.19 31.24 23.45
N GLY A 70 -7.97 30.57 22.31
CA GLY A 70 -8.03 31.17 20.98
C GLY A 70 -9.45 31.39 20.44
N GLU A 71 -10.47 30.81 21.06
CA GLU A 71 -11.88 31.08 20.70
C GLU A 71 -12.28 32.48 21.17
N GLY A 72 -12.79 33.29 20.25
CA GLY A 72 -13.40 34.59 20.59
C GLY A 72 -14.65 34.41 21.47
N LYS A 73 -14.98 35.42 22.28
CA LYS A 73 -16.16 35.39 23.15
C LYS A 73 -17.44 35.08 22.35
N PHE A 74 -18.24 34.17 22.87
CA PHE A 74 -19.51 33.78 22.27
C PHE A 74 -20.56 33.43 23.34
N THR A 75 -21.79 33.33 22.89
CA THR A 75 -22.96 32.81 23.61
C THR A 75 -23.75 31.92 22.67
N GLU A 76 -24.63 31.07 23.20
CA GLU A 76 -25.44 30.16 22.41
C GLU A 76 -26.92 30.53 22.58
N ILE A 77 -27.56 30.93 21.48
CA ILE A 77 -28.99 31.19 21.38
C ILE A 77 -29.73 29.86 21.52
N SER A 78 -30.84 29.84 22.27
CA SER A 78 -31.67 28.65 22.45
C SER A 78 -32.08 28.03 21.11
N GLN A 79 -32.14 26.69 21.05
CA GLN A 79 -32.36 25.99 19.79
C GLN A 79 -33.69 26.38 19.10
N SER A 80 -34.74 26.68 19.88
CA SER A 80 -36.04 27.11 19.37
C SER A 80 -35.95 28.48 18.67
N TYR A 81 -35.31 29.46 19.30
CA TYR A 81 -35.10 30.80 18.76
C TYR A 81 -34.14 30.77 17.56
N ALA A 82 -33.06 30.00 17.67
CA ALA A 82 -32.10 29.76 16.60
C ALA A 82 -32.75 29.12 15.35
N ARG A 83 -33.69 28.19 15.53
CA ARG A 83 -34.45 27.57 14.43
C ARG A 83 -35.31 28.61 13.71
N ASP A 84 -36.02 29.48 14.45
CA ASP A 84 -36.82 30.55 13.84
C ASP A 84 -35.94 31.61 13.13
N LEU A 85 -34.72 31.90 13.61
CA LEU A 85 -33.74 32.70 12.86
C LEU A 85 -33.18 31.97 11.61
N LYS A 86 -32.91 30.66 11.70
CA LYS A 86 -32.44 29.84 10.57
C LYS A 86 -33.50 29.76 9.47
N ASP A 87 -34.77 29.61 9.83
CA ASP A 87 -35.91 29.44 8.92
C ASP A 87 -36.67 30.75 8.62
N TYR A 88 -36.10 31.89 9.02
CA TYR A 88 -36.70 33.22 8.93
C TYR A 88 -37.39 33.54 7.60
N SER A 89 -36.77 33.19 6.47
CA SER A 89 -37.30 33.43 5.11
C SER A 89 -38.23 32.35 4.56
N LYS A 90 -38.42 31.22 5.25
CA LYS A 90 -39.27 30.11 4.79
C LYS A 90 -40.76 30.36 5.10
N GLY A 91 -41.63 29.70 4.34
CA GLY A 91 -43.08 29.70 4.56
C GLY A 91 -43.86 30.80 3.83
N ASN A 92 -45.17 30.81 4.07
CA ASN A 92 -46.11 31.81 3.56
C ASN A 92 -46.04 33.12 4.38
N ALA A 93 -46.89 34.10 4.05
CA ALA A 93 -46.86 35.42 4.70
C ALA A 93 -47.23 35.35 6.19
N ASP A 94 -48.26 34.58 6.55
CA ASP A 94 -48.76 34.49 7.93
C ASP A 94 -47.76 33.70 8.81
N GLU A 95 -47.18 32.63 8.28
CA GLU A 95 -46.10 31.87 8.93
C GLU A 95 -44.87 32.73 9.23
N LYS A 96 -44.50 33.64 8.31
CA LYS A 96 -43.41 34.59 8.49
C LYS A 96 -43.73 35.63 9.55
N LEU A 97 -44.93 36.21 9.52
CA LEU A 97 -45.37 37.19 10.52
C LEU A 97 -45.41 36.57 11.92
N ALA A 98 -46.02 35.38 12.06
CA ALA A 98 -46.07 34.64 13.32
C ALA A 98 -44.67 34.31 13.86
N ARG A 99 -43.71 34.02 12.97
CA ARG A 99 -42.31 33.80 13.33
C ARG A 99 -41.63 35.06 13.88
N ILE A 100 -41.83 36.20 13.23
CA ILE A 100 -41.30 37.49 13.70
C ILE A 100 -41.91 37.83 15.08
N SER A 101 -43.20 37.59 15.28
CA SER A 101 -43.86 37.82 16.58
C SER A 101 -43.26 36.96 17.69
N ARG A 102 -43.10 35.64 17.49
CA ARG A 102 -42.45 34.76 18.48
C ARG A 102 -41.03 35.18 18.84
N LEU A 103 -40.23 35.56 17.83
CA LEU A 103 -38.87 36.06 18.05
C LEU A 103 -38.90 37.33 18.91
N LEU A 104 -39.78 38.27 18.64
CA LEU A 104 -39.91 39.50 19.44
C LEU A 104 -40.45 39.25 20.86
N GLU A 105 -41.39 38.33 21.03
CA GLU A 105 -41.98 37.96 22.33
C GLU A 105 -40.95 37.33 23.27
N SER A 106 -40.04 36.51 22.75
CA SER A 106 -39.03 35.77 23.54
C SER A 106 -37.64 36.42 23.56
N ALA A 107 -37.40 37.49 22.79
CA ALA A 107 -36.07 38.09 22.65
C ALA A 107 -35.48 38.56 23.99
N GLY A 108 -36.29 39.16 24.87
CA GLY A 108 -35.83 39.67 26.16
C GLY A 108 -35.40 38.59 27.16
N ASP A 109 -35.91 37.37 27.00
CA ASP A 109 -35.60 36.21 27.85
C ASP A 109 -34.52 35.30 27.25
N GLU A 110 -34.02 35.59 26.04
CA GLU A 110 -33.06 34.75 25.31
C GLU A 110 -31.63 34.93 25.86
N PRO A 111 -31.07 33.94 26.61
CA PRO A 111 -29.75 34.07 27.22
C PRO A 111 -28.63 34.23 26.18
N GLY A 112 -28.82 33.73 24.95
CA GLY A 112 -27.86 33.91 23.86
C GLY A 112 -27.64 35.37 23.44
N LEU A 113 -28.56 36.28 23.74
CA LEU A 113 -28.46 37.71 23.44
C LEU A 113 -27.86 38.54 24.59
N CYS A 114 -27.51 37.92 25.72
CA CYS A 114 -26.90 38.59 26.87
C CYS A 114 -25.36 38.51 26.81
N CYS A 115 -24.68 39.57 27.26
CA CYS A 115 -23.23 39.65 27.18
C CYS A 115 -22.54 38.62 28.11
N PRO A 116 -21.64 37.75 27.59
CA PRO A 116 -20.98 36.70 28.37
C PRO A 116 -20.00 37.23 29.44
N SER A 117 -19.75 38.54 29.50
CA SER A 117 -18.83 39.17 30.46
C SER A 117 -19.52 39.98 31.56
N CYS A 118 -20.80 40.30 31.43
CA CYS A 118 -21.54 41.08 32.45
C CYS A 118 -23.04 40.77 32.57
N GLY A 119 -23.58 39.87 31.75
CA GLY A 119 -25.00 39.49 31.77
C GLY A 119 -25.98 40.52 31.18
N ASN A 120 -25.53 41.73 30.84
CA ASN A 120 -26.42 42.74 30.25
C ASN A 120 -26.94 42.28 28.88
N PHE A 121 -28.23 42.47 28.62
CA PHE A 121 -28.83 42.27 27.30
C PHE A 121 -28.07 43.07 26.22
N SER A 122 -28.01 42.55 24.99
CA SER A 122 -27.27 43.17 23.87
C SER A 122 -27.96 42.93 22.52
N GLY A 123 -29.24 42.54 22.53
CA GLY A 123 -30.03 42.20 21.33
C GLY A 123 -30.88 43.36 20.77
N GLU A 124 -30.68 44.60 21.21
CA GLU A 124 -31.53 45.75 20.86
C GLU A 124 -31.56 46.04 19.35
N GLU A 125 -30.42 45.89 18.66
CA GLU A 125 -30.34 46.08 17.20
C GLU A 125 -31.13 45.01 16.45
N LEU A 126 -31.07 43.75 16.90
CA LEU A 126 -31.84 42.63 16.35
C LEU A 126 -33.34 42.84 16.55
N ILE A 127 -33.78 43.26 17.75
CA ILE A 127 -35.18 43.60 18.03
C ILE A 127 -35.64 44.74 17.10
N THR A 128 -34.85 45.81 16.99
CA THR A 128 -35.19 46.97 16.13
C THR A 128 -35.39 46.56 14.67
N GLU A 129 -34.53 45.69 14.15
CA GLU A 129 -34.65 45.19 12.78
C GLU A 129 -35.85 44.23 12.60
N LEU A 130 -36.12 43.36 13.57
CA LEU A 130 -37.30 42.48 13.57
C LEU A 130 -38.60 43.30 13.60
N GLU A 131 -38.69 44.34 14.42
CA GLU A 131 -39.84 45.25 14.44
C GLU A 131 -40.01 46.00 13.12
N ARG A 132 -38.91 46.47 12.51
CA ARG A 132 -38.92 47.11 11.19
C ARG A 132 -39.49 46.20 10.11
N GLN A 133 -39.17 44.90 10.16
CA GLN A 133 -39.67 43.91 9.20
C GLN A 133 -41.10 43.43 9.50
N ARG A 134 -41.51 43.35 10.78
CA ARG A 134 -42.90 43.07 11.20
C ARG A 134 -43.90 44.05 10.58
N GLY A 135 -43.48 45.30 10.41
CA GLY A 135 -44.30 46.37 9.85
C GLY A 135 -45.13 47.09 10.92
N LYS A 136 -45.83 48.16 10.51
CA LYS A 136 -46.62 48.99 11.43
C LYS A 136 -47.98 48.35 11.71
N ILE A 137 -48.54 48.61 12.89
CA ILE A 137 -49.92 48.23 13.22
C ILE A 137 -50.88 49.00 12.32
N LYS A 138 -51.77 48.25 11.65
CA LYS A 138 -52.79 48.72 10.70
C LYS A 138 -54.17 48.83 11.34
N GLY A 139 -54.42 48.08 12.41
CA GLY A 139 -55.66 48.05 13.17
C GLY A 139 -55.60 46.97 14.25
N TYR A 140 -56.73 46.72 14.92
CA TYR A 140 -56.88 45.65 15.89
C TYR A 140 -58.09 44.78 15.55
N VAL A 141 -57.98 43.47 15.76
CA VAL A 141 -59.07 42.50 15.61
C VAL A 141 -59.09 41.63 16.86
N ASN A 142 -60.22 41.55 17.57
CA ASN A 142 -60.35 40.83 18.84
C ASN A 142 -59.29 41.23 19.89
N ASN A 143 -58.98 42.53 19.98
CA ASN A 143 -57.87 43.13 20.75
C ASN A 143 -56.43 42.77 20.31
N GLU A 144 -56.24 41.88 19.34
CA GLU A 144 -54.91 41.58 18.79
C GLU A 144 -54.49 42.59 17.70
N PRO A 145 -53.21 43.02 17.66
CA PRO A 145 -52.72 43.96 16.67
C PRO A 145 -52.56 43.28 15.29
N VAL A 146 -53.15 43.88 14.26
CA VAL A 146 -52.97 43.48 12.86
C VAL A 146 -51.90 44.35 12.21
N TYR A 147 -50.84 43.75 11.71
CA TYR A 147 -49.71 44.45 11.09
C TYR A 147 -49.88 44.62 9.57
N ASP A 148 -49.40 45.74 9.00
CA ASP A 148 -49.27 45.93 7.53
C ASP A 148 -48.04 45.17 6.99
N PHE A 149 -48.03 43.87 7.23
CA PHE A 149 -46.96 42.97 6.82
C PHE A 149 -47.14 42.52 5.36
N LYS A 150 -46.03 42.38 4.64
CA LYS A 150 -45.97 41.74 3.32
C LYS A 150 -44.81 40.77 3.32
N SER A 151 -44.93 39.63 2.62
CA SER A 151 -43.85 38.63 2.56
C SER A 151 -42.52 39.18 2.01
N GLY A 152 -42.53 40.30 1.29
CA GLY A 152 -41.32 41.00 0.82
C GLY A 152 -40.60 41.85 1.87
N ASN A 153 -41.20 42.05 3.06
CA ASN A 153 -40.55 42.75 4.18
C ASN A 153 -39.40 41.90 4.78
N VAL A 154 -39.45 40.58 4.59
CA VAL A 154 -38.54 39.61 5.20
C VAL A 154 -37.18 39.65 4.50
N ASN A 155 -36.20 40.26 5.17
CA ASN A 155 -34.81 40.31 4.72
C ASN A 155 -33.91 39.63 5.74
N LYS A 156 -33.60 38.34 5.51
CA LYS A 156 -32.71 37.56 6.38
C LYS A 156 -31.28 38.13 6.45
N LYS A 157 -30.79 38.77 5.37
CA LYS A 157 -29.44 39.37 5.34
C LYS A 157 -29.34 40.59 6.26
N ALA A 158 -30.44 41.33 6.46
CA ALA A 158 -30.46 42.48 7.38
C ALA A 158 -30.38 42.08 8.86
N LEU A 159 -30.60 40.80 9.21
CA LEU A 159 -30.44 40.31 10.59
C LEU A 159 -28.97 40.11 11.01
N GLY A 160 -27.99 40.41 10.15
CA GLY A 160 -26.56 40.26 10.47
C GLY A 160 -26.11 38.81 10.70
N ILE A 161 -26.86 37.81 10.19
CA ILE A 161 -26.52 36.39 10.37
C ILE A 161 -25.38 36.01 9.42
N GLU A 162 -24.20 35.78 10.00
CA GLU A 162 -22.98 35.33 9.33
C GLU A 162 -22.68 33.85 9.62
N ARG A 163 -21.59 33.32 9.06
CA ARG A 163 -21.12 31.95 9.28
C ARG A 163 -19.62 31.90 9.49
N LYS A 164 -19.16 31.06 10.43
CA LYS A 164 -17.75 30.77 10.69
C LYS A 164 -17.51 29.27 10.88
N PRO A 165 -16.30 28.77 10.59
CA PRO A 165 -15.90 27.42 10.98
C PRO A 165 -15.57 27.37 12.48
N ILE A 166 -16.00 26.31 13.15
CA ILE A 166 -15.60 25.94 14.52
C ILE A 166 -14.88 24.60 14.45
N TYR A 167 -13.69 24.54 15.03
CA TYR A 167 -12.89 23.32 15.11
C TYR A 167 -13.22 22.59 16.41
N MET A 168 -13.48 21.29 16.32
CA MET A 168 -13.92 20.46 17.43
C MET A 168 -13.10 19.16 17.43
N THR A 169 -12.52 18.80 18.57
CA THR A 169 -11.80 17.54 18.75
C THR A 169 -12.41 16.72 19.89
N LEU A 170 -12.63 15.43 19.66
CA LEU A 170 -13.14 14.49 20.63
C LEU A 170 -11.96 13.71 21.22
N LEU A 171 -11.84 13.72 22.54
CA LEU A 171 -10.78 13.06 23.30
C LEU A 171 -11.37 11.98 24.21
N ILE A 172 -10.57 10.99 24.58
CA ILE A 172 -10.91 10.02 25.63
C ILE A 172 -10.24 10.38 26.96
N HIS A 173 -10.97 10.21 28.08
CA HIS A 173 -10.48 10.57 29.41
C HIS A 173 -9.26 9.73 29.82
N PRO A 174 -8.19 10.32 30.40
CA PRO A 174 -6.96 9.60 30.74
C PRO A 174 -7.15 8.47 31.76
N GLU A 175 -8.15 8.55 32.65
CA GLU A 175 -8.49 7.45 33.57
C GLU A 175 -8.85 6.14 32.85
N TRP A 176 -9.44 6.23 31.65
CA TRP A 176 -9.73 5.03 30.86
C TRP A 176 -8.47 4.43 30.24
N LEU A 177 -7.52 5.29 29.83
CA LEU A 177 -6.23 4.89 29.24
C LEU A 177 -5.30 4.18 30.23
N LYS A 178 -5.56 4.25 31.55
CA LYS A 178 -4.83 3.48 32.58
C LYS A 178 -4.99 1.96 32.45
N GLY A 179 -6.00 1.50 31.71
CA GLY A 179 -6.34 0.08 31.60
C GLY A 179 -7.12 -0.45 32.80
N SER A 180 -7.29 -1.77 32.84
CA SER A 180 -7.99 -2.48 33.92
C SER A 180 -7.26 -3.79 34.25
N PRO A 181 -7.50 -4.40 35.43
CA PRO A 181 -7.02 -5.76 35.70
C PRO A 181 -7.47 -6.74 34.61
N GLY A 182 -6.62 -7.71 34.28
CA GLY A 182 -6.97 -8.83 33.41
C GLY A 182 -7.70 -9.96 34.15
N THR A 183 -7.70 -9.94 35.49
CA THR A 183 -8.42 -10.90 36.34
C THR A 183 -9.16 -10.14 37.44
N LEU A 184 -10.33 -10.65 37.85
CA LEU A 184 -11.15 -10.11 38.94
C LEU A 184 -11.73 -11.28 39.75
N ASN A 185 -11.44 -11.33 41.07
CA ASN A 185 -11.87 -12.41 41.96
C ASN A 185 -11.54 -13.82 41.40
N GLU A 186 -10.29 -14.02 40.98
CA GLU A 186 -9.78 -15.25 40.34
C GLU A 186 -10.37 -15.58 38.95
N MET A 187 -11.43 -14.88 38.50
CA MET A 187 -11.95 -14.98 37.14
C MET A 187 -11.09 -14.16 36.16
N ASP A 188 -10.61 -14.82 35.12
CA ASP A 188 -9.93 -14.20 33.98
C ASP A 188 -10.94 -13.44 33.10
N LEU A 189 -10.67 -12.17 32.78
CA LEU A 189 -11.59 -11.28 32.07
C LEU A 189 -11.49 -11.48 30.55
N GLY A 190 -12.64 -11.43 29.89
CA GLY A 190 -12.84 -11.83 28.49
C GLY A 190 -12.57 -10.73 27.47
N GLY A 191 -13.45 -10.61 26.48
CA GLY A 191 -13.32 -9.66 25.37
C GLY A 191 -12.37 -10.11 24.25
N PHE A 192 -11.81 -11.33 24.32
CA PHE A 192 -11.07 -11.97 23.23
C PHE A 192 -11.92 -13.08 22.59
N ALA A 193 -11.60 -13.47 21.35
CA ALA A 193 -12.48 -14.31 20.51
C ALA A 193 -12.85 -15.71 21.07
N LYS A 194 -12.19 -16.17 22.13
CA LYS A 194 -12.42 -17.48 22.79
C LYS A 194 -12.90 -17.36 24.24
N ALA A 195 -13.23 -16.15 24.71
CA ALA A 195 -13.73 -15.92 26.06
C ALA A 195 -15.17 -16.45 26.19
N THR A 196 -15.56 -16.87 27.40
CA THR A 196 -16.99 -17.13 27.66
C THR A 196 -17.76 -15.81 27.73
N VAL A 197 -19.09 -15.92 27.62
CA VAL A 197 -20.02 -14.80 27.76
C VAL A 197 -19.81 -14.06 29.09
N GLU A 198 -19.65 -14.80 30.18
CA GLU A 198 -19.52 -14.28 31.54
C GLU A 198 -18.23 -13.48 31.69
N GLN A 199 -17.12 -14.00 31.15
CA GLN A 199 -15.83 -13.33 31.15
C GLN A 199 -15.88 -12.02 30.32
N THR A 200 -16.53 -12.05 29.15
CA THR A 200 -16.68 -10.89 28.27
C THR A 200 -17.63 -9.84 28.85
N GLU A 201 -18.73 -10.26 29.48
CA GLU A 201 -19.64 -9.35 30.19
C GLU A 201 -18.95 -8.70 31.40
N ALA A 202 -18.16 -9.46 32.18
CA ALA A 202 -17.37 -8.91 33.27
C ALA A 202 -16.31 -7.91 32.77
N TRP A 203 -15.62 -8.22 31.67
CA TRP A 203 -14.66 -7.33 31.02
C TRP A 203 -15.29 -6.00 30.57
N TYR A 204 -16.42 -6.03 29.86
CA TYR A 204 -17.10 -4.79 29.43
C TYR A 204 -17.61 -3.96 30.62
N ARG A 205 -18.13 -4.61 31.67
CA ARG A 205 -18.52 -3.91 32.91
C ARG A 205 -17.33 -3.23 33.58
N GLU A 206 -16.16 -3.87 33.60
CA GLU A 206 -14.94 -3.29 34.16
C GLU A 206 -14.44 -2.09 33.33
N ARG A 207 -14.39 -2.23 31.99
CA ARG A 207 -13.96 -1.17 31.09
C ARG A 207 -14.93 0.01 30.99
N LEU A 208 -16.19 -0.15 31.41
CA LEU A 208 -17.18 0.93 31.42
C LEU A 208 -16.97 1.93 32.58
N LYS A 209 -16.42 1.49 33.73
CA LYS A 209 -16.39 2.28 34.99
C LYS A 209 -15.77 3.67 34.87
N ASN A 210 -14.71 3.79 34.06
CA ASN A 210 -13.91 5.01 33.91
C ASN A 210 -14.03 5.60 32.49
N LEU A 211 -15.02 5.17 31.69
CA LEU A 211 -15.14 5.56 30.29
C LEU A 211 -15.87 6.89 30.16
N GLU A 212 -15.11 7.94 29.84
CA GLU A 212 -15.63 9.27 29.57
C GLU A 212 -14.97 9.84 28.30
N LEU A 213 -15.74 10.65 27.56
CA LEU A 213 -15.26 11.41 26.40
C LEU A 213 -15.29 12.89 26.75
N ILE A 214 -14.29 13.62 26.26
CA ILE A 214 -14.14 15.07 26.43
C ILE A 214 -14.24 15.71 25.05
N GLU A 215 -15.00 16.78 24.92
CA GLU A 215 -15.04 17.59 23.71
C GLU A 215 -14.19 18.85 23.90
N VAL A 216 -13.31 19.14 22.95
CA VAL A 216 -12.53 20.39 22.91
C VAL A 216 -12.98 21.22 21.73
N ARG A 217 -13.24 22.50 21.99
CA ARG A 217 -13.62 23.51 21.00
C ARG A 217 -12.49 24.52 20.79
N GLY A 218 -12.22 24.81 19.52
CA GLY A 218 -11.17 25.70 19.07
C GLY A 218 -9.87 24.96 18.72
N ARG A 219 -8.84 25.74 18.41
CA ARG A 219 -7.47 25.27 18.13
C ARG A 219 -6.48 26.39 18.46
N ILE A 220 -5.24 26.03 18.79
CA ILE A 220 -4.14 26.98 18.95
C ILE A 220 -3.19 26.90 17.76
N LYS A 221 -2.35 27.93 17.58
CA LYS A 221 -1.20 27.83 16.70
C LYS A 221 -0.15 26.92 17.34
N LEU A 222 0.39 25.99 16.57
CA LEU A 222 1.47 25.09 17.00
C LEU A 222 2.83 25.78 16.76
N ASP A 223 3.77 25.57 17.68
CA ASP A 223 5.18 25.95 17.51
C ASP A 223 5.88 24.98 16.53
N ALA A 224 7.07 25.33 16.03
CA ALA A 224 7.73 24.54 14.97
C ALA A 224 8.00 23.07 15.39
N ASP A 225 8.58 22.84 16.57
CA ASP A 225 8.83 21.48 17.09
C ASP A 225 7.52 20.72 17.37
N ASP A 226 6.48 21.46 17.75
CA ASP A 226 5.13 20.95 18.02
C ASP A 226 4.36 20.62 16.74
N SER A 227 4.68 21.27 15.62
CA SER A 227 4.06 21.07 14.31
C SER A 227 4.48 19.79 13.62
N HIS A 228 5.66 19.25 13.93
CA HIS A 228 6.09 17.96 13.38
C HIS A 228 5.40 16.81 14.15
N THR A 229 5.48 16.82 15.48
CA THR A 229 4.97 15.72 16.33
C THR A 229 3.45 15.52 16.35
N TYR A 230 2.64 16.45 15.81
CA TYR A 230 1.18 16.31 15.77
C TYR A 230 0.68 15.51 14.55
N PHE A 231 1.47 15.40 13.47
CA PHE A 231 1.00 14.83 12.18
C PHE A 231 1.60 13.48 11.78
N ASP A 232 2.46 12.91 12.62
CA ASP A 232 3.05 11.56 12.42
C ASP A 232 1.99 10.43 12.49
N GLU A 233 0.71 10.73 12.73
CA GLU A 233 -0.41 9.78 12.55
C GLU A 233 -0.51 9.23 11.11
N ALA A 234 0.11 9.88 10.13
CA ALA A 234 0.18 9.40 8.74
C ALA A 234 1.35 8.43 8.45
N GLU A 235 2.37 8.31 9.31
CA GLU A 235 3.56 7.47 9.04
C GLU A 235 3.27 5.96 9.06
N ASP A 236 2.07 5.53 9.47
CA ASP A 236 1.64 4.12 9.27
C ASP A 236 1.50 3.75 7.79
N ALA A 237 1.45 4.72 6.88
CA ALA A 237 1.57 4.47 5.44
C ALA A 237 3.03 4.22 4.98
N GLU A 238 4.06 4.53 5.80
CA GLU A 238 5.47 4.39 5.42
C GLU A 238 6.18 3.17 6.03
N GLU A 239 5.68 2.60 7.14
CA GLU A 239 6.06 1.22 7.55
C GLU A 239 5.20 0.14 6.89
N ASP A 240 4.02 0.48 6.33
CA ASP A 240 3.24 -0.42 5.48
C ASP A 240 3.98 -0.65 4.14
N GLY A 241 4.43 -1.89 3.94
CA GLY A 241 5.20 -2.27 2.75
C GLY A 241 4.45 -2.04 1.43
N LYS A 242 4.98 -1.11 0.63
CA LYS A 242 4.84 -0.93 -0.83
C LYS A 242 3.81 -1.86 -1.53
N GLY A 243 2.62 -1.33 -1.86
CA GLY A 243 1.65 -2.05 -2.68
C GLY A 243 0.41 -1.21 -3.06
N ASN A 244 0.14 -1.13 -4.36
CA ASN A 244 -0.95 -0.38 -5.01
C ASN A 244 -2.32 -1.10 -4.90
N ILE A 245 -3.50 -0.55 -5.24
CA ILE A 245 -4.13 0.80 -5.39
C ILE A 245 -5.66 0.52 -5.29
N LEU A 246 -6.52 1.49 -4.89
CA LEU A 246 -7.87 1.79 -5.46
C LEU A 246 -8.82 2.50 -4.45
N GLU A 247 -9.06 3.80 -4.66
CA GLU A 247 -10.35 4.45 -4.36
C GLU A 247 -10.83 5.16 -5.63
N GLN A 248 -12.02 4.78 -6.10
CA GLN A 248 -12.83 5.56 -7.05
C GLN A 248 -14.16 5.91 -6.38
N ASP A 249 -14.74 7.03 -6.82
CA ASP A 249 -16.09 7.53 -6.52
C ASP A 249 -16.48 7.76 -5.06
N LEU A 250 -16.58 9.04 -4.69
CA LEU A 250 -17.85 9.63 -4.22
C LEU A 250 -17.79 11.17 -4.31
N ASN A 251 -18.36 11.72 -5.39
CA ASN A 251 -18.46 13.16 -5.62
C ASN A 251 -19.41 13.85 -4.61
N SER A 252 -18.90 14.77 -3.78
CA SER A 252 -19.75 15.68 -3.00
C SER A 252 -19.14 17.06 -2.73
N GLY A 253 -19.26 17.96 -3.72
CA GLY A 253 -19.50 19.40 -3.51
C GLY A 253 -18.42 20.26 -2.82
N GLU A 254 -17.59 20.91 -3.65
CA GLU A 254 -17.00 22.25 -3.46
C GLU A 254 -16.53 22.65 -2.04
N ILE A 255 -15.36 22.18 -1.62
CA ILE A 255 -14.41 22.96 -0.81
C ILE A 255 -13.00 22.76 -1.40
N ASP A 256 -12.19 23.81 -1.44
CA ASP A 256 -10.80 23.79 -1.92
C ASP A 256 -9.89 23.13 -0.86
N ASP A 257 -9.65 21.82 -1.00
CA ASP A 257 -9.00 20.98 0.01
C ASP A 257 -7.47 21.22 0.13
N ALA A 258 -6.84 21.86 -0.85
CA ALA A 258 -5.39 22.09 -0.86
C ALA A 258 -4.91 22.96 0.31
N ASP A 259 -5.74 23.91 0.77
CA ASP A 259 -5.38 24.84 1.85
C ASP A 259 -5.50 24.18 3.26
N VAL A 260 -6.26 23.08 3.38
CA VAL A 260 -6.57 22.41 4.65
C VAL A 260 -5.36 21.70 5.26
N ASP A 261 -4.49 21.10 4.45
CA ASP A 261 -3.34 20.32 4.93
C ASP A 261 -2.20 21.22 5.45
N THR A 262 -2.05 22.43 4.88
CA THR A 262 -1.07 23.42 5.38
C THR A 262 -1.57 24.18 6.62
N ASP A 263 -2.90 24.33 6.75
CA ASP A 263 -3.57 24.92 7.91
C ASP A 263 -3.47 23.98 9.13
N ARG A 264 -3.71 22.68 8.95
CA ARG A 264 -3.51 21.65 9.99
C ARG A 264 -2.09 21.69 10.56
N LYS A 265 -1.05 21.63 9.72
CA LYS A 265 0.36 21.70 10.16
C LYS A 265 0.69 22.91 11.05
N LYS A 266 -0.10 23.99 11.01
CA LYS A 266 0.12 25.20 11.80
C LYS A 266 -0.83 25.33 13.00
N TYR A 267 -1.92 24.56 13.08
CA TYR A 267 -2.96 24.72 14.10
C TYR A 267 -3.56 23.39 14.57
N GLY A 268 -3.60 23.17 15.89
CA GLY A 268 -4.12 21.94 16.52
C GLY A 268 -4.40 22.11 18.01
N LEU A 269 -4.40 21.02 18.77
CA LEU A 269 -4.55 21.06 20.23
C LEU A 269 -3.26 21.49 20.96
N PRO A 270 -3.37 22.15 22.13
CA PRO A 270 -2.24 22.32 23.03
C PRO A 270 -1.73 20.96 23.50
N ARG A 271 -0.42 20.80 23.63
CA ARG A 271 0.19 19.54 24.09
C ARG A 271 -0.35 19.09 25.44
N TYR A 272 -0.48 20.03 26.38
CA TYR A 272 -1.06 19.77 27.69
C TYR A 272 -2.41 20.46 27.80
N LEU A 273 -3.42 19.72 28.25
CA LEU A 273 -4.78 20.21 28.43
C LEU A 273 -5.23 19.92 29.87
N GLU A 274 -5.65 20.96 30.58
CA GLU A 274 -6.25 20.84 31.91
C GLU A 274 -7.75 20.57 31.76
N LEU A 275 -8.22 19.52 32.42
CA LEU A 275 -9.60 19.06 32.42
C LEU A 275 -10.40 19.70 33.58
N PRO A 276 -11.75 19.72 33.54
CA PRO A 276 -12.56 20.36 34.57
C PRO A 276 -12.42 19.80 36.00
N ASP A 277 -11.86 18.60 36.14
CA ASP A 277 -11.54 17.93 37.42
C ASP A 277 -10.13 18.30 37.96
N GLY A 278 -9.36 19.09 37.21
CA GLY A 278 -7.96 19.42 37.50
C GLY A 278 -6.93 18.41 36.96
N THR A 279 -7.37 17.38 36.23
CA THR A 279 -6.45 16.43 35.59
C THR A 279 -5.76 17.08 34.39
N VAL A 280 -4.44 16.96 34.29
CA VAL A 280 -3.68 17.42 33.11
C VAL A 280 -3.39 16.23 32.19
N MET A 281 -3.91 16.26 30.97
CA MET A 281 -3.63 15.24 29.94
C MET A 281 -2.61 15.74 28.90
N ASP A 282 -1.77 14.84 28.40
CA ASP A 282 -0.97 15.06 27.19
C ASP A 282 -1.82 14.65 25.96
N THR A 283 -2.16 15.60 25.10
CA THR A 283 -3.05 15.40 23.94
C THR A 283 -2.37 14.66 22.79
N ARG A 284 -1.04 14.52 22.82
CA ARG A 284 -0.25 13.83 21.76
C ARG A 284 0.31 12.49 22.21
N ARG A 285 0.21 12.17 23.51
CA ARG A 285 0.70 10.90 24.07
C ARG A 285 -0.45 9.99 24.47
N GLY A 286 -0.80 9.08 23.57
CA GLY A 286 -1.58 7.90 23.93
C GLY A 286 -0.78 6.86 24.72
N THR A 287 -1.31 5.65 24.75
CA THR A 287 -0.68 4.44 25.32
C THR A 287 0.38 3.81 24.41
N VAL A 288 0.51 4.26 23.16
CA VAL A 288 1.49 3.81 22.17
C VAL A 288 2.38 5.00 21.80
N PRO A 289 3.67 5.01 22.19
CA PRO A 289 4.62 6.01 21.72
C PRO A 289 5.20 5.63 20.35
N GLY A 290 5.73 6.64 19.65
CA GLY A 290 6.61 6.44 18.51
C GLY A 290 7.87 5.63 18.88
N LYS A 291 8.56 5.12 17.86
CA LYS A 291 9.63 4.09 17.92
C LYS A 291 10.36 4.01 19.29
N SER A 292 9.94 2.99 20.05
CA SER A 292 10.42 2.51 21.37
C SER A 292 9.62 2.92 22.63
N LYS A 293 9.07 1.86 23.27
CA LYS A 293 8.64 1.68 24.68
C LYS A 293 7.51 2.54 25.30
N PHE A 294 6.36 1.93 25.56
CA PHE A 294 5.23 2.48 26.34
C PHE A 294 5.36 2.24 27.85
N THR A 295 4.96 3.22 28.66
CA THR A 295 4.89 3.10 30.13
C THR A 295 3.50 2.64 30.56
N CYS A 296 3.39 1.67 31.48
CA CYS A 296 2.09 1.34 32.07
C CYS A 296 1.56 2.53 32.90
N GLN A 297 0.43 3.09 32.48
CA GLN A 297 -0.20 4.29 33.05
C GLN A 297 -0.86 4.08 34.43
N ASN A 298 -0.86 2.85 34.96
CA ASN A 298 -1.22 2.61 36.35
C ASN A 298 -0.08 3.10 37.26
N ALA A 299 -0.40 3.98 38.21
CA ALA A 299 0.53 4.58 39.17
C ALA A 299 1.31 3.56 40.03
N ALA A 300 0.80 2.33 40.18
CA ALA A 300 1.48 1.24 40.87
C ALA A 300 2.48 0.46 39.99
N CYS A 301 2.50 0.69 38.66
CA CYS A 301 3.30 -0.10 37.72
C CYS A 301 4.44 0.70 37.07
N GLY A 302 4.15 1.82 36.39
CA GLY A 302 5.13 2.83 35.98
C GLY A 302 6.33 2.41 35.11
N ARG A 303 6.39 1.20 34.51
CA ARG A 303 7.54 0.72 33.71
C ARG A 303 7.31 0.74 32.20
N GLU A 304 8.39 0.95 31.45
CA GLU A 304 8.51 1.09 29.98
C GLU A 304 8.67 -0.26 29.22
N ASN A 305 7.95 -0.47 28.11
CA ASN A 305 7.80 -1.75 27.40
C ASN A 305 7.51 -1.63 25.90
N ASP A 306 8.00 -2.53 25.03
CA ASP A 306 7.63 -2.53 23.60
C ASP A 306 6.24 -3.16 23.32
N LEU A 307 5.45 -2.54 22.44
CA LEU A 307 4.05 -2.92 22.16
C LEU A 307 3.94 -4.16 21.27
N LEU A 308 4.69 -4.21 20.16
CA LEU A 308 4.71 -5.37 19.26
C LEU A 308 5.17 -6.60 20.03
N THR A 309 6.17 -6.45 20.88
CA THR A 309 6.62 -7.51 21.80
C THR A 309 5.53 -7.89 22.81
N ALA A 310 4.84 -6.95 23.46
CA ALA A 310 3.78 -7.29 24.43
C ALA A 310 2.59 -8.04 23.80
N ILE A 311 2.21 -7.72 22.55
CA ILE A 311 1.13 -8.43 21.85
C ILE A 311 1.64 -9.79 21.32
N LYS A 312 2.84 -9.85 20.72
CA LYS A 312 3.46 -11.11 20.28
C LYS A 312 3.81 -12.06 21.42
N MET A 313 4.15 -11.56 22.62
CA MET A 313 4.39 -12.37 23.82
C MET A 313 3.14 -13.11 24.31
N SER A 314 1.95 -12.82 23.77
CA SER A 314 0.80 -13.70 23.96
C SER A 314 0.84 -14.97 23.10
N LEU A 315 1.82 -15.14 22.19
CA LEU A 315 1.97 -16.18 21.14
C LEU A 315 3.43 -16.63 20.89
N SER A 316 3.87 -17.73 21.55
CA SER A 316 5.18 -18.36 21.28
C SER A 316 5.37 -19.78 21.86
N LEU A 317 4.93 -20.83 21.14
CA LEU A 317 5.66 -22.13 21.11
C LEU A 317 5.17 -23.11 20.04
N ASN A 318 3.87 -23.15 19.74
CA ASN A 318 3.36 -24.00 18.67
C ASN A 318 3.69 -23.44 17.28
N ASP A 319 3.67 -22.11 17.12
CA ASP A 319 4.07 -21.43 15.88
C ASP A 319 5.59 -21.59 15.60
N MET A 320 6.41 -21.80 16.64
CA MET A 320 7.82 -22.18 16.48
C MET A 320 7.95 -23.55 15.79
N ALA A 321 7.06 -24.49 16.07
CA ALA A 321 7.09 -25.82 15.47
C ALA A 321 6.61 -25.81 14.00
N GLU A 322 5.57 -25.05 13.68
CA GLU A 322 5.10 -24.92 12.29
C GLU A 322 6.04 -24.09 11.40
N ALA A 323 6.61 -22.98 11.90
CA ALA A 323 7.62 -22.22 11.15
C ALA A 323 8.88 -23.07 10.85
N LEU A 324 9.26 -23.97 11.76
CA LEU A 324 10.36 -24.91 11.54
C LEU A 324 10.04 -26.02 10.52
N LYS A 325 8.75 -26.37 10.32
CA LYS A 325 8.30 -27.27 9.24
C LYS A 325 8.23 -26.57 7.88
N ALA A 326 7.76 -25.32 7.85
CA ALA A 326 7.40 -24.63 6.60
C ALA A 326 8.58 -24.00 5.83
N GLY A 327 9.81 -24.08 6.34
CA GLY A 327 11.03 -23.67 5.61
C GLY A 327 11.22 -22.16 5.37
N GLY A 328 10.22 -21.32 5.68
CA GLY A 328 10.23 -19.87 5.50
C GLY A 328 10.84 -19.08 6.67
N TYR A 329 10.93 -17.75 6.45
CA TYR A 329 11.64 -16.74 7.26
C TYR A 329 11.73 -17.03 8.77
N ALA A 330 12.96 -17.09 9.26
CA ALA A 330 13.26 -17.54 10.61
C ALA A 330 13.75 -16.35 11.47
N PRO A 331 13.20 -16.13 12.69
CA PRO A 331 13.63 -15.01 13.53
C PRO A 331 15.11 -15.12 13.94
N GLU A 332 15.67 -14.04 14.48
CA GLU A 332 17.09 -13.89 14.84
C GLU A 332 17.65 -15.03 15.74
N TRP A 333 16.81 -15.62 16.60
CA TRP A 333 17.16 -16.80 17.43
C TRP A 333 17.30 -18.11 16.63
N VAL A 334 16.64 -18.22 15.48
CA VAL A 334 16.80 -19.35 14.56
C VAL A 334 18.09 -19.23 13.76
N ASP A 335 18.55 -18.02 13.43
CA ASP A 335 19.90 -17.83 12.88
C ASP A 335 20.97 -18.19 13.91
N GLN A 336 20.74 -17.94 15.21
CA GLN A 336 21.61 -18.45 16.27
C GLN A 336 21.57 -20.00 16.38
N LEU A 337 20.42 -20.65 16.15
CA LEU A 337 20.31 -22.11 16.04
C LEU A 337 20.94 -22.69 14.76
N ARG A 338 20.92 -21.93 13.66
CA ARG A 338 21.56 -22.24 12.37
C ARG A 338 23.08 -22.18 12.51
N GLN A 339 23.60 -21.08 13.07
CA GLN A 339 25.03 -20.87 13.33
C GLN A 339 25.61 -21.86 14.35
N SER A 340 24.81 -22.33 15.32
CA SER A 340 25.24 -23.38 16.26
C SER A 340 25.12 -24.82 15.72
N GLY A 341 24.63 -25.01 14.48
CA GLY A 341 24.47 -26.32 13.84
C GLY A 341 23.35 -27.20 14.42
N LYS A 342 22.53 -26.68 15.35
CA LYS A 342 21.54 -27.46 16.11
C LYS A 342 20.14 -27.44 15.52
N LEU A 343 19.88 -26.58 14.54
CA LEU A 343 18.59 -26.46 13.83
C LEU A 343 18.10 -27.81 13.25
N ALA A 344 19.02 -28.68 12.82
CA ALA A 344 18.69 -29.99 12.26
C ALA A 344 18.06 -30.96 13.28
N LEU A 345 18.51 -30.94 14.54
CA LEU A 345 18.00 -31.82 15.60
C LEU A 345 16.54 -31.46 15.98
N VAL A 346 16.24 -30.16 16.04
CA VAL A 346 14.88 -29.67 16.31
C VAL A 346 13.96 -29.99 15.12
N ARG A 347 14.43 -29.83 13.88
CA ARG A 347 13.68 -30.22 12.67
C ARG A 347 13.40 -31.72 12.59
N GLN A 348 14.36 -32.59 12.93
CA GLN A 348 14.15 -34.05 12.93
C GLN A 348 13.02 -34.49 13.88
N ALA A 349 13.02 -34.02 15.13
CA ALA A 349 11.98 -34.36 16.10
C ALA A 349 10.57 -33.90 15.66
N ILE A 350 10.50 -32.81 14.90
CA ILE A 350 9.27 -32.18 14.41
C ILE A 350 8.75 -32.85 13.12
N ILE A 351 9.65 -33.34 12.26
CA ILE A 351 9.32 -34.02 10.99
C ILE A 351 8.92 -35.48 11.22
N ALA A 352 9.55 -36.17 12.19
CA ALA A 352 9.24 -37.58 12.48
C ALA A 352 7.83 -37.81 13.07
N GLY A 353 7.23 -36.78 13.69
CA GLY A 353 5.90 -36.88 14.31
C GLY A 353 5.83 -37.72 15.59
N GLU A 354 6.98 -38.14 16.14
CA GLU A 354 7.08 -39.12 17.23
C GLU A 354 6.86 -38.56 18.64
N LYS A 355 6.58 -37.24 18.80
CA LYS A 355 6.56 -36.56 20.11
C LYS A 355 5.40 -35.59 20.28
N GLU A 356 4.79 -35.61 21.47
CA GLU A 356 3.73 -34.68 21.90
C GLU A 356 4.29 -33.28 22.20
N ASP A 357 3.45 -32.24 22.10
CA ASP A 357 3.78 -30.83 22.40
C ASP A 357 4.59 -30.64 23.71
N ASN A 358 4.23 -31.38 24.77
CA ASN A 358 4.88 -31.31 26.08
C ASN A 358 6.35 -31.75 26.07
N GLU A 359 6.75 -32.65 25.16
CA GLU A 359 8.15 -33.08 25.04
C GLU A 359 8.99 -32.07 24.24
N ILE A 360 8.40 -31.43 23.22
CA ILE A 360 9.05 -30.35 22.46
C ILE A 360 9.33 -29.16 23.40
N ILE A 361 8.36 -28.82 24.26
CA ILE A 361 8.50 -27.77 25.29
C ILE A 361 9.63 -28.11 26.28
N LYS A 362 9.75 -29.36 26.74
CA LYS A 362 10.89 -29.81 27.58
C LYS A 362 12.23 -29.68 26.86
N LEU A 363 12.31 -30.12 25.60
CA LEU A 363 13.54 -30.05 24.81
C LEU A 363 14.04 -28.60 24.62
N ALA A 364 13.12 -27.64 24.52
CA ALA A 364 13.42 -26.21 24.47
C ALA A 364 13.81 -25.64 25.85
N ALA A 365 13.21 -26.13 26.94
CA ALA A 365 13.49 -25.69 28.30
C ALA A 365 14.88 -26.13 28.83
N ASP A 366 15.31 -27.35 28.51
CA ASP A 366 16.64 -27.87 28.88
C ASP A 366 17.80 -27.09 28.21
N LEU A 367 17.50 -26.29 27.18
CA LEU A 367 18.45 -25.40 26.49
C LEU A 367 18.55 -24.00 27.13
N ASN A 368 18.35 -23.92 28.46
CA ASN A 368 18.63 -22.75 29.30
C ASN A 368 17.91 -21.45 28.87
N PHE A 369 16.69 -21.57 28.33
CA PHE A 369 15.81 -20.44 28.04
C PHE A 369 14.96 -20.08 29.28
N ASN A 370 14.83 -18.77 29.54
CA ASN A 370 14.27 -18.22 30.79
C ASN A 370 12.91 -18.80 31.22
N GLN A 371 12.79 -19.06 32.54
CA GLN A 371 11.58 -19.54 33.22
C GLN A 371 10.28 -18.81 32.82
N ASN A 372 10.36 -17.51 32.51
CA ASN A 372 9.24 -16.67 32.08
C ASN A 372 8.47 -17.24 30.88
N ALA A 373 9.13 -17.98 29.96
CA ALA A 373 8.47 -18.53 28.79
C ALA A 373 7.36 -19.55 29.16
N LEU A 374 7.54 -20.33 30.23
CA LEU A 374 6.61 -21.40 30.62
C LEU A 374 5.32 -20.91 31.29
N ASP A 375 5.37 -19.81 32.05
CA ASP A 375 4.15 -19.18 32.58
C ASP A 375 3.43 -18.34 31.54
N ILE A 376 4.18 -17.77 30.58
CA ILE A 376 3.61 -17.21 29.36
C ILE A 376 2.80 -18.31 28.64
N VAL A 377 3.37 -19.52 28.40
CA VAL A 377 2.79 -20.64 27.60
C VAL A 377 1.36 -21.08 27.93
N LYS A 378 0.86 -20.84 29.15
CA LYS A 378 -0.51 -21.23 29.53
C LYS A 378 -1.60 -20.31 28.96
N ASP A 379 -1.29 -19.09 28.54
CA ASP A 379 -2.28 -18.07 28.13
C ASP A 379 -2.47 -17.96 26.59
N ILE A 380 -1.77 -18.81 25.82
CA ILE A 380 -1.26 -18.51 24.47
C ILE A 380 -2.08 -19.09 23.30
N ARG A 381 -3.35 -18.73 23.09
CA ARG A 381 -4.04 -18.92 21.77
C ARG A 381 -5.19 -17.93 21.55
N ARG A 382 -5.03 -16.69 22.01
CA ARG A 382 -6.11 -15.69 22.14
C ARG A 382 -5.79 -14.43 21.35
N THR A 383 -6.82 -13.81 20.76
CA THR A 383 -6.71 -12.43 20.24
C THR A 383 -6.55 -11.44 21.40
N ALA A 384 -6.06 -10.24 21.14
CA ALA A 384 -6.11 -9.17 22.15
C ALA A 384 -7.56 -8.91 22.61
N PRO A 385 -7.84 -8.74 23.92
CA PRO A 385 -9.14 -8.30 24.41
C PRO A 385 -9.57 -6.96 23.79
N VAL A 386 -10.84 -6.83 23.42
CA VAL A 386 -11.41 -5.61 22.83
C VAL A 386 -12.45 -4.98 23.74
N ALA A 387 -12.60 -3.67 23.73
CA ALA A 387 -13.72 -2.98 24.38
C ALA A 387 -14.18 -1.76 23.57
N THR A 388 -15.47 -1.44 23.61
CA THR A 388 -16.03 -0.25 22.98
C THR A 388 -15.67 1.01 23.76
N TYR A 389 -15.32 2.10 23.06
CA TYR A 389 -14.95 3.37 23.71
C TYR A 389 -15.74 4.60 23.19
N ALA A 390 -16.28 4.55 21.97
CA ALA A 390 -17.13 5.60 21.43
C ALA A 390 -18.21 5.02 20.51
N LEU A 391 -19.32 5.75 20.37
CA LEU A 391 -20.35 5.50 19.35
C LEU A 391 -20.53 6.77 18.53
N GLN A 392 -20.52 6.65 17.20
CA GLN A 392 -21.11 7.69 16.34
C GLN A 392 -22.59 7.36 16.13
N CYS A 393 -23.46 8.35 16.29
CA CYS A 393 -24.91 8.23 16.25
C CYS A 393 -25.53 9.28 15.32
N TYR A 394 -26.82 9.12 15.06
CA TYR A 394 -27.65 10.03 14.29
C TYR A 394 -29.03 10.12 14.95
N CYS A 395 -29.55 11.34 15.03
CA CYS A 395 -30.81 11.71 15.65
C CYS A 395 -31.65 12.45 14.59
N PRO A 396 -32.71 11.82 14.03
CA PRO A 396 -33.57 12.44 13.02
C PRO A 396 -34.27 13.71 13.53
N GLU A 397 -34.71 13.70 14.79
CA GLU A 397 -35.36 14.83 15.45
C GLU A 397 -34.39 16.02 15.54
N CYS A 398 -33.14 15.76 15.93
CA CYS A 398 -32.09 16.77 16.02
C CYS A 398 -31.73 17.36 14.64
N GLU A 399 -31.71 16.55 13.56
CA GLU A 399 -31.56 17.05 12.18
C GLU A 399 -32.75 17.95 11.80
N ALA A 400 -33.98 17.53 12.09
CA ALA A 400 -35.20 18.30 11.80
C ALA A 400 -35.31 19.60 12.60
N GLU A 401 -34.78 19.64 13.82
CA GLU A 401 -34.69 20.84 14.66
C GLU A 401 -33.53 21.77 14.28
N GLY A 402 -32.68 21.37 13.32
CA GLY A 402 -31.59 22.20 12.81
C GLY A 402 -30.40 22.32 13.76
N TYR A 403 -30.14 21.27 14.56
CA TYR A 403 -28.85 21.12 15.25
C TYR A 403 -27.71 20.98 14.24
N ASN A 404 -26.53 21.40 14.66
CA ASN A 404 -25.33 21.31 13.82
C ASN A 404 -24.91 19.84 13.59
N TYR A 405 -23.96 19.60 12.68
CA TYR A 405 -23.46 18.27 12.31
C TYR A 405 -24.52 17.33 11.66
N ASN A 406 -25.63 17.88 11.15
CA ASN A 406 -26.70 17.19 10.43
C ASN A 406 -27.34 16.05 11.25
N GLY A 407 -27.62 16.33 12.53
CA GLY A 407 -28.15 15.37 13.49
C GLY A 407 -27.20 14.22 13.86
N ARG A 408 -25.98 14.18 13.32
CA ARG A 408 -24.93 13.26 13.77
C ARG A 408 -24.31 13.74 15.08
N TYR A 409 -23.85 12.82 15.90
CA TYR A 409 -23.17 13.13 17.16
C TYR A 409 -22.34 11.94 17.65
N PHE A 410 -21.43 12.16 18.59
CA PHE A 410 -20.74 11.10 19.32
C PHE A 410 -21.23 11.00 20.77
N LYS A 411 -21.17 9.79 21.35
CA LYS A 411 -21.36 9.54 22.78
C LYS A 411 -20.42 8.44 23.28
N ALA A 412 -20.12 8.44 24.57
CA ALA A 412 -19.58 7.27 25.24
C ALA A 412 -20.65 6.15 25.25
N PRO A 413 -20.29 4.87 25.04
CA PRO A 413 -21.15 3.73 25.36
C PRO A 413 -21.62 3.80 26.82
N ASP A 414 -22.88 3.46 27.07
CA ASP A 414 -23.44 3.34 28.42
C ASP A 414 -23.86 1.90 28.76
N ALA A 415 -24.41 1.68 29.96
CA ALA A 415 -24.85 0.37 30.40
C ALA A 415 -25.98 -0.23 29.52
N PHE A 416 -26.79 0.60 28.84
CA PHE A 416 -27.79 0.13 27.89
C PHE A 416 -27.13 -0.35 26.59
N ASP A 417 -26.13 0.38 26.07
CA ASP A 417 -25.36 -0.04 24.89
C ASP A 417 -24.60 -1.36 25.15
N ILE A 418 -23.88 -1.46 26.28
CA ILE A 418 -23.15 -2.67 26.66
C ILE A 418 -24.10 -3.88 26.83
N ASN A 419 -25.28 -3.69 27.42
CA ASN A 419 -26.29 -4.76 27.53
C ASN A 419 -26.74 -5.28 26.14
N ARG A 420 -26.81 -4.42 25.11
CA ARG A 420 -27.13 -4.85 23.74
C ARG A 420 -26.00 -5.67 23.12
N ILE A 421 -24.75 -5.33 23.40
CA ILE A 421 -23.57 -6.12 22.97
C ILE A 421 -23.58 -7.48 23.67
N ASN A 422 -23.76 -7.53 25.00
CA ASN A 422 -23.86 -8.78 25.77
C ASN A 422 -25.00 -9.69 25.30
N LYS A 423 -26.11 -9.13 24.79
CA LYS A 423 -27.19 -9.91 24.18
C LYS A 423 -26.79 -10.53 22.84
N ALA A 424 -26.07 -9.80 21.99
CA ALA A 424 -25.53 -10.35 20.75
C ALA A 424 -24.48 -11.44 21.01
N GLU A 425 -23.65 -11.27 22.04
CA GLU A 425 -22.70 -12.29 22.52
C GLU A 425 -23.42 -13.58 22.93
N LYS A 426 -24.49 -13.46 23.74
CA LYS A 426 -25.33 -14.59 24.18
C LYS A 426 -26.04 -15.28 23.02
N GLU A 427 -26.63 -14.51 22.10
CA GLU A 427 -27.30 -15.05 20.92
C GLU A 427 -26.32 -15.78 20.00
N TRP A 428 -25.13 -15.22 19.76
CA TRP A 428 -24.07 -15.89 19.01
C TRP A 428 -23.67 -17.22 19.65
N MET A 429 -23.34 -17.22 20.94
CA MET A 429 -22.84 -18.41 21.63
C MET A 429 -23.87 -19.54 21.69
N ASN A 430 -25.16 -19.22 21.78
CA ASN A 430 -26.24 -20.21 21.72
C ASN A 430 -26.37 -20.82 20.31
N LEU A 431 -26.29 -20.01 19.25
CA LEU A 431 -26.66 -20.45 17.89
C LEU A 431 -25.50 -20.97 17.05
N LYS A 432 -24.25 -20.58 17.36
CA LYS A 432 -23.06 -20.87 16.53
C LYS A 432 -22.78 -22.36 16.32
N ASP A 433 -23.22 -23.22 17.24
CA ASP A 433 -23.07 -24.68 17.18
C ASP A 433 -24.40 -25.41 16.91
N GLU A 434 -25.52 -24.68 16.83
CA GLU A 434 -26.87 -25.16 16.52
C GLU A 434 -27.31 -24.63 15.14
N ASP A 435 -28.33 -23.78 15.06
CA ASP A 435 -28.89 -23.21 13.82
C ASP A 435 -27.85 -22.64 12.84
N LEU A 436 -26.75 -22.08 13.35
CA LEU A 436 -25.73 -21.43 12.54
C LEU A 436 -24.48 -22.30 12.34
N CYS A 437 -24.47 -23.56 12.77
CA CYS A 437 -23.27 -24.42 12.78
C CYS A 437 -22.60 -24.59 11.40
N ASN A 438 -23.36 -24.49 10.31
CA ASN A 438 -22.88 -24.62 8.94
C ASN A 438 -22.87 -23.27 8.19
N CYS A 439 -22.90 -22.14 8.90
CA CYS A 439 -23.07 -20.79 8.32
C CYS A 439 -21.87 -19.85 8.54
N TRP A 440 -20.72 -20.36 9.05
CA TRP A 440 -19.49 -19.57 9.25
C TRP A 440 -18.22 -20.41 9.03
N PRO A 441 -17.11 -19.78 8.62
CA PRO A 441 -15.86 -20.50 8.32
C PRO A 441 -15.13 -20.90 9.60
N LYS A 442 -14.91 -22.21 9.77
CA LYS A 442 -14.27 -22.81 10.95
C LYS A 442 -12.78 -23.08 10.75
N ASP A 443 -12.30 -23.00 9.52
CA ASP A 443 -10.97 -23.43 9.11
C ASP A 443 -9.83 -22.57 9.70
N LYS A 444 -8.69 -23.23 9.96
CA LYS A 444 -7.43 -22.58 10.31
C LYS A 444 -6.93 -21.75 9.12
N LEU A 445 -6.20 -20.67 9.37
CA LEU A 445 -5.54 -19.93 8.30
C LEU A 445 -4.53 -20.85 7.56
N PRO A 446 -4.54 -20.88 6.22
CA PRO A 446 -3.54 -21.60 5.43
C PRO A 446 -2.19 -20.86 5.51
N PHE A 447 -1.10 -21.63 5.50
CA PHE A 447 0.24 -21.05 5.40
C PHE A 447 0.40 -20.38 4.04
N ALA A 448 0.55 -19.06 4.04
CA ALA A 448 0.69 -18.25 2.85
C ALA A 448 1.49 -16.97 3.16
N PHE A 449 1.91 -16.22 2.15
CA PHE A 449 2.78 -15.06 2.34
C PHE A 449 2.08 -13.97 3.16
N MET A 450 0.87 -13.55 2.77
CA MET A 450 0.18 -12.44 3.42
C MET A 450 -0.30 -12.76 4.84
N THR A 451 -0.50 -14.04 5.17
CA THR A 451 -1.01 -14.48 6.48
C THR A 451 0.11 -14.87 7.46
N PHE A 452 1.20 -15.50 7.00
CA PHE A 452 2.25 -16.03 7.89
C PHE A 452 3.62 -15.33 7.77
N GLN A 453 3.94 -14.69 6.64
CA GLN A 453 5.25 -14.04 6.45
C GLN A 453 5.18 -12.51 6.53
N ASN A 454 4.24 -11.90 5.81
CA ASN A 454 4.09 -10.45 5.76
C ASN A 454 3.77 -9.87 7.14
N ASN A 455 4.37 -8.72 7.47
CA ASN A 455 4.27 -8.03 8.77
C ASN A 455 4.51 -8.93 10.01
N GLY A 456 5.28 -10.02 9.83
CA GLY A 456 5.60 -10.99 10.88
C GLY A 456 4.44 -11.95 11.24
N GLY A 457 3.47 -12.13 10.35
CA GLY A 457 2.42 -13.14 10.44
C GLY A 457 1.29 -12.84 11.43
N ILE A 458 0.04 -12.90 10.97
CA ILE A 458 -1.15 -12.62 11.79
C ILE A 458 -1.50 -13.67 12.87
N PRO A 459 -1.09 -14.96 12.77
CA PRO A 459 -1.18 -15.90 13.89
C PRO A 459 -0.52 -15.39 15.17
N ASN A 460 0.59 -14.65 15.06
CA ASN A 460 1.31 -14.05 16.20
C ASN A 460 0.51 -12.92 16.91
N TRP A 461 -0.67 -12.58 16.41
CA TRP A 461 -1.62 -11.61 16.99
C TRP A 461 -2.93 -12.27 17.46
N GLY A 462 -2.99 -13.61 17.42
CA GLY A 462 -4.13 -14.44 17.84
C GLY A 462 -5.08 -14.82 16.70
N TYR A 463 -4.86 -14.28 15.49
CA TYR A 463 -5.64 -14.62 14.31
C TYR A 463 -5.22 -15.97 13.75
N THR A 464 -5.82 -17.04 14.29
CA THR A 464 -5.44 -18.43 13.97
C THR A 464 -6.42 -19.11 13.01
N HIS A 465 -7.63 -18.58 12.88
CA HIS A 465 -8.73 -19.11 12.07
C HIS A 465 -9.51 -17.95 11.47
N TRP A 466 -10.19 -18.14 10.33
CA TRP A 466 -10.88 -17.05 9.63
C TRP A 466 -11.93 -16.33 10.50
N TRP A 467 -12.71 -17.07 11.28
CA TRP A 467 -13.69 -16.50 12.22
C TRP A 467 -13.08 -15.60 13.30
N THR A 468 -11.79 -15.74 13.65
CA THR A 468 -11.14 -14.86 14.64
C THR A 468 -10.93 -13.43 14.13
N MET A 469 -11.14 -13.17 12.83
CA MET A 469 -11.14 -11.84 12.21
C MET A 469 -12.44 -11.05 12.41
N PHE A 470 -13.38 -11.58 13.18
CA PHE A 470 -14.70 -11.01 13.42
C PHE A 470 -15.03 -11.06 14.91
N ASN A 471 -15.77 -10.07 15.42
CA ASN A 471 -16.37 -10.15 16.75
C ASN A 471 -17.69 -10.97 16.71
N SER A 472 -18.20 -11.41 17.87
CA SER A 472 -19.41 -12.24 17.95
C SER A 472 -20.66 -11.61 17.33
N ARG A 473 -20.79 -10.28 17.36
CA ARG A 473 -21.91 -9.56 16.72
C ARG A 473 -21.78 -9.53 15.19
N GLN A 474 -20.56 -9.39 14.68
CA GLN A 474 -20.25 -9.52 13.25
C GLN A 474 -20.48 -10.97 12.77
N LEU A 475 -20.00 -11.97 13.51
CA LEU A 475 -20.19 -13.40 13.19
C LEU A 475 -21.67 -13.78 13.15
N LEU A 476 -22.46 -13.38 14.16
CA LEU A 476 -23.90 -13.59 14.21
C LEU A 476 -24.59 -12.99 12.98
N LEU A 477 -24.23 -11.76 12.61
CA LEU A 477 -24.78 -11.07 11.44
C LEU A 477 -24.47 -11.83 10.14
N HIS A 478 -23.19 -12.07 9.84
CA HIS A 478 -22.79 -12.75 8.59
C HIS A 478 -23.38 -14.16 8.50
N SER A 479 -23.38 -14.91 9.61
CA SER A 479 -23.98 -16.24 9.66
C SER A 479 -25.49 -16.22 9.43
N ARG A 480 -26.21 -15.21 9.93
CA ARG A 480 -27.66 -15.05 9.67
C ARG A 480 -27.94 -14.74 8.19
N ILE A 481 -27.08 -13.97 7.51
CA ILE A 481 -27.18 -13.75 6.05
C ILE A 481 -26.99 -15.06 5.30
N ILE A 482 -25.91 -15.81 5.59
CA ILE A 482 -25.65 -17.10 4.95
C ILE A 482 -26.81 -18.08 5.22
N ASN A 483 -27.28 -18.20 6.46
CA ASN A 483 -28.41 -19.07 6.80
C ASN A 483 -29.68 -18.71 6.00
N PHE A 484 -30.00 -17.42 5.88
CA PHE A 484 -31.13 -16.97 5.06
C PHE A 484 -30.97 -17.33 3.57
N LEU A 485 -29.75 -17.23 3.02
CA LEU A 485 -29.47 -17.65 1.64
C LEU A 485 -29.55 -19.18 1.46
N LEU A 486 -29.19 -19.95 2.48
CA LEU A 486 -29.27 -21.41 2.47
C LEU A 486 -30.72 -21.92 2.55
N GLU A 487 -31.58 -21.29 3.35
CA GLU A 487 -32.94 -21.76 3.65
C GLU A 487 -34.05 -21.07 2.83
N SER A 488 -33.73 -19.99 2.09
CA SER A 488 -34.72 -19.32 1.23
C SER A 488 -35.00 -20.07 -0.08
N ASN A 489 -36.22 -19.96 -0.59
CA ASN A 489 -36.65 -20.59 -1.86
C ASN A 489 -36.47 -19.68 -3.09
N PHE A 490 -35.54 -18.71 -3.04
CA PHE A 490 -35.19 -17.88 -4.19
C PHE A 490 -34.35 -18.65 -5.22
N SER A 491 -34.30 -18.15 -6.45
CA SER A 491 -33.46 -18.72 -7.51
C SER A 491 -31.97 -18.57 -7.17
N ILE A 492 -31.12 -19.46 -7.70
CA ILE A 492 -29.68 -19.47 -7.39
C ILE A 492 -29.04 -18.15 -7.82
N GLU A 493 -29.43 -17.64 -9.00
CA GLU A 493 -28.91 -16.40 -9.57
C GLU A 493 -29.19 -15.21 -8.63
N LEU A 494 -30.40 -15.10 -8.06
CA LEU A 494 -30.71 -14.03 -7.10
C LEU A 494 -29.89 -14.18 -5.82
N LYS A 495 -29.68 -15.41 -5.34
CA LYS A 495 -28.86 -15.68 -4.15
C LYS A 495 -27.39 -15.33 -4.39
N GLU A 496 -26.85 -15.59 -5.58
CA GLU A 496 -25.49 -15.21 -5.97
C GLU A 496 -25.29 -13.70 -6.01
N HIS A 497 -26.26 -12.91 -6.51
CA HIS A 497 -26.18 -11.45 -6.45
C HIS A 497 -26.17 -10.93 -5.00
N VAL A 498 -26.96 -11.52 -4.11
CA VAL A 498 -26.94 -11.17 -2.67
C VAL A 498 -25.63 -11.64 -2.01
N LEU A 499 -25.06 -12.76 -2.45
CA LEU A 499 -23.76 -13.25 -1.99
C LEU A 499 -22.60 -12.34 -2.45
N GLY A 500 -22.69 -11.75 -3.65
CA GLY A 500 -21.76 -10.71 -4.11
C GLY A 500 -21.85 -9.42 -3.28
N ALA A 501 -23.06 -8.99 -2.92
CA ALA A 501 -23.24 -7.90 -1.95
C ALA A 501 -22.66 -8.27 -0.56
N HIS A 502 -22.80 -9.52 -0.14
CA HIS A 502 -22.20 -10.04 1.10
C HIS A 502 -20.67 -10.05 1.07
N GLN A 503 -20.04 -10.36 -0.06
CA GLN A 503 -18.58 -10.24 -0.25
C GLN A 503 -18.11 -8.81 0.06
N GLN A 504 -18.74 -7.80 -0.54
CA GLN A 504 -18.38 -6.40 -0.30
C GLN A 504 -18.69 -5.98 1.15
N TYR A 505 -19.75 -6.53 1.75
CA TYR A 505 -20.09 -6.24 3.14
C TYR A 505 -19.08 -6.86 4.14
N LEU A 506 -18.55 -8.07 3.87
CA LEU A 506 -17.46 -8.68 4.66
C LEU A 506 -16.23 -7.78 4.76
N ARG A 507 -15.86 -7.09 3.66
CA ARG A 507 -14.74 -6.12 3.62
C ARG A 507 -14.95 -4.95 4.59
N ASN A 508 -16.20 -4.57 4.84
CA ASN A 508 -16.60 -3.42 5.64
C ASN A 508 -17.05 -3.76 7.08
N GLN A 509 -17.13 -5.06 7.44
CA GLN A 509 -17.73 -5.52 8.70
C GLN A 509 -16.90 -6.63 9.38
N ASN A 510 -15.67 -6.29 9.76
CA ASN A 510 -14.69 -7.18 10.40
C ASN A 510 -13.88 -6.39 11.45
N VAL A 511 -12.86 -6.99 12.09
CA VAL A 511 -12.03 -6.30 13.11
C VAL A 511 -10.77 -5.60 12.55
N PHE A 512 -10.67 -5.45 11.23
CA PHE A 512 -9.58 -4.80 10.51
C PHE A 512 -10.00 -3.49 9.83
N ALA A 513 -11.30 -3.24 9.65
CA ALA A 513 -11.82 -1.93 9.25
C ALA A 513 -11.55 -0.88 10.35
N PHE A 514 -11.10 0.32 9.98
CA PHE A 514 -10.63 1.34 10.93
C PHE A 514 -11.26 2.71 10.67
N TRP A 515 -10.90 3.72 11.47
CA TRP A 515 -11.47 5.07 11.37
C TRP A 515 -10.55 5.99 10.58
N ASN A 516 -11.08 6.56 9.49
CA ASN A 516 -10.44 7.64 8.78
C ASN A 516 -10.91 8.97 9.39
N ILE A 517 -10.14 9.51 10.35
CA ILE A 517 -10.46 10.77 11.05
C ILE A 517 -10.68 11.91 10.05
N GLN A 518 -9.89 11.95 8.98
CA GLN A 518 -9.89 13.01 7.98
C GLN A 518 -11.15 12.96 7.11
N ALA A 519 -11.55 11.77 6.65
CA ALA A 519 -12.72 11.56 5.81
C ALA A 519 -14.04 11.38 6.59
N ASP A 520 -14.01 11.35 7.93
CA ASP A 520 -15.19 11.14 8.79
C ASP A 520 -15.97 9.84 8.53
N GLN A 521 -15.25 8.78 8.18
CA GLN A 521 -15.85 7.50 7.82
C GLN A 521 -14.99 6.29 8.18
N LEU A 522 -15.63 5.12 8.16
CA LEU A 522 -14.94 3.85 8.18
C LEU A 522 -14.06 3.71 6.92
N GLU A 523 -12.87 3.16 7.11
CA GLU A 523 -11.98 2.67 6.07
C GLU A 523 -12.07 1.13 6.05
N PRO A 524 -12.39 0.50 4.90
CA PRO A 524 -12.59 -0.95 4.82
C PRO A 524 -11.29 -1.73 5.05
N MET A 525 -11.42 -3.00 5.39
CA MET A 525 -10.32 -3.96 5.28
C MET A 525 -9.82 -4.01 3.84
N PHE A 526 -8.52 -4.22 3.65
CA PHE A 526 -7.87 -4.11 2.34
C PHE A 526 -8.02 -2.72 1.67
N SER A 527 -8.08 -1.62 2.44
CA SER A 527 -7.71 -0.31 1.89
C SER A 527 -6.21 -0.29 1.52
N ASN A 528 -5.40 -0.97 2.33
CA ASN A 528 -4.03 -1.40 2.00
C ASN A 528 -4.08 -2.93 1.86
N SER A 529 -3.55 -3.50 0.77
CA SER A 529 -3.69 -4.92 0.37
C SER A 529 -2.91 -5.92 1.25
N ASN A 530 -3.20 -5.94 2.56
CA ASN A 530 -2.54 -6.77 3.57
C ASN A 530 -3.49 -7.11 4.75
N TYR A 531 -3.09 -8.05 5.61
CA TYR A 531 -3.81 -8.40 6.84
C TYR A 531 -3.28 -7.67 8.09
N HIS A 532 -2.72 -6.45 8.00
CA HIS A 532 -2.13 -5.78 9.16
C HIS A 532 -3.18 -5.53 10.28
N PRO A 533 -3.04 -6.13 11.48
CA PRO A 533 -4.02 -5.96 12.55
C PRO A 533 -4.11 -4.51 13.04
N LYS A 534 -5.30 -3.90 12.97
CA LYS A 534 -5.51 -2.53 13.46
C LYS A 534 -5.74 -2.51 14.97
N THR A 535 -5.15 -1.57 15.70
CA THR A 535 -5.25 -1.46 17.18
C THR A 535 -6.63 -1.00 17.62
N ASN A 536 -7.20 -0.09 16.83
CA ASN A 536 -8.53 0.47 16.97
C ASN A 536 -9.28 0.12 15.69
N PHE A 537 -10.49 -0.42 15.81
CA PHE A 537 -11.29 -0.87 14.68
C PHE A 537 -12.74 -0.40 14.81
N ILE A 538 -13.41 -0.29 13.67
CA ILE A 538 -14.76 0.27 13.55
C ILE A 538 -15.71 -0.80 13.06
N GLU A 539 -16.85 -0.91 13.73
CA GLU A 539 -17.94 -1.75 13.31
C GLU A 539 -19.10 -0.88 12.81
N ASN A 540 -19.63 -1.23 11.64
CA ASN A 540 -20.65 -0.49 10.92
C ASN A 540 -22.07 -0.96 11.30
N ASN A 541 -23.05 -0.07 11.18
CA ASN A 541 -24.46 -0.44 11.28
C ASN A 541 -24.96 -0.97 9.93
N MET A 542 -25.34 -2.24 9.89
CA MET A 542 -25.89 -2.92 8.72
C MET A 542 -27.01 -2.15 8.00
N PHE A 543 -28.02 -1.70 8.76
CA PHE A 543 -29.26 -1.13 8.22
C PHE A 543 -29.35 0.40 8.42
N GLY A 544 -28.21 1.07 8.62
CA GLY A 544 -28.15 2.52 8.76
C GLY A 544 -28.54 3.26 7.48
N LYS A 545 -29.12 4.46 7.63
CA LYS A 545 -29.20 5.48 6.55
C LYS A 545 -27.82 6.05 6.22
N TYR A 546 -26.92 6.09 7.20
CA TYR A 546 -25.56 6.60 7.11
C TYR A 546 -24.56 5.47 7.41
N GLY A 547 -23.31 5.66 7.00
CA GLY A 547 -22.21 4.70 7.17
C GLY A 547 -21.67 4.22 5.82
N ARG A 548 -20.36 4.39 5.56
CA ARG A 548 -19.67 3.87 4.37
C ARG A 548 -19.67 2.34 4.42
N GLY A 549 -19.97 1.67 3.32
CA GLY A 549 -19.93 0.21 3.24
C GLY A 549 -20.99 -0.52 4.08
N ASN A 550 -22.13 0.12 4.36
CA ASN A 550 -23.27 -0.57 4.97
C ASN A 550 -23.99 -1.48 3.96
N TRP A 551 -24.90 -2.34 4.42
CA TRP A 551 -25.58 -3.33 3.57
C TRP A 551 -26.29 -2.70 2.37
N ASN A 552 -26.95 -1.55 2.58
CA ASN A 552 -27.64 -0.83 1.52
C ASN A 552 -26.67 -0.35 0.43
N SER A 553 -25.47 0.12 0.81
CA SER A 553 -24.44 0.52 -0.15
C SER A 553 -23.85 -0.68 -0.91
N SER A 554 -23.58 -1.81 -0.24
CA SER A 554 -23.06 -3.03 -0.87
C SER A 554 -24.06 -3.62 -1.88
N VAL A 555 -25.35 -3.61 -1.55
CA VAL A 555 -26.43 -4.03 -2.47
C VAL A 555 -26.60 -3.04 -3.63
N LYS A 556 -26.48 -1.74 -3.37
CA LYS A 556 -26.60 -0.69 -4.40
C LYS A 556 -25.61 -0.90 -5.54
N THR A 557 -24.34 -1.19 -5.24
CA THR A 557 -23.31 -1.46 -6.26
C THR A 557 -23.71 -2.61 -7.18
N CYS A 558 -24.16 -3.74 -6.65
CA CYS A 558 -24.62 -4.88 -7.46
C CYS A 558 -25.80 -4.51 -8.38
N ILE A 559 -26.74 -3.67 -7.90
CA ILE A 559 -27.88 -3.17 -8.70
C ILE A 559 -27.39 -2.20 -9.79
N GLU A 560 -26.37 -1.39 -9.53
CA GLU A 560 -25.79 -0.47 -10.50
C GLU A 560 -24.99 -1.20 -11.59
N SER A 561 -24.20 -2.21 -11.23
CA SER A 561 -23.55 -3.11 -12.20
C SER A 561 -24.57 -3.84 -13.09
N LEU A 562 -25.68 -4.31 -12.51
CA LEU A 562 -26.77 -4.92 -13.28
C LEU A 562 -27.45 -3.93 -14.24
N LYS A 563 -27.60 -2.66 -13.86
CA LYS A 563 -28.13 -1.63 -14.77
C LYS A 563 -27.14 -1.34 -15.91
N TRP A 564 -25.86 -1.19 -15.59
CA TRP A 564 -24.81 -0.93 -16.57
C TRP A 564 -24.68 -2.07 -17.60
N LYS A 565 -24.91 -3.33 -17.21
CA LYS A 565 -24.99 -4.47 -18.17
C LYS A 565 -26.00 -4.22 -19.31
N TYR A 566 -27.15 -3.62 -19.02
CA TYR A 566 -28.24 -3.39 -19.99
C TYR A 566 -28.14 -2.05 -20.72
N ASP A 567 -27.60 -1.01 -20.09
CA ASP A 567 -27.38 0.33 -20.65
C ASP A 567 -25.97 0.80 -20.29
N PRO A 568 -24.93 0.24 -20.94
CA PRO A 568 -23.55 0.53 -20.64
C PRO A 568 -23.20 1.96 -21.05
N LYS A 569 -22.46 2.64 -20.16
CA LYS A 569 -22.06 4.03 -20.32
C LYS A 569 -20.61 4.20 -20.01
N GLU A 570 -19.99 5.14 -20.71
CA GLU A 570 -18.61 5.54 -20.54
C GLU A 570 -18.53 7.05 -20.25
N LEU A 571 -17.45 7.47 -19.59
CA LEU A 571 -17.19 8.87 -19.29
C LEU A 571 -16.62 9.58 -20.52
N TYR A 572 -17.35 10.60 -20.99
CA TYR A 572 -16.92 11.48 -22.07
C TYR A 572 -16.60 12.86 -21.52
N ILE A 573 -15.39 13.37 -21.78
CA ILE A 573 -14.99 14.73 -21.37
C ILE A 573 -15.55 15.73 -22.40
N ILE A 574 -16.42 16.64 -21.95
CA ILE A 574 -16.95 17.71 -22.79
C ILE A 574 -15.89 18.81 -22.89
N ASP A 575 -15.23 18.90 -24.03
CA ASP A 575 -14.26 19.96 -24.27
C ASP A 575 -14.96 21.32 -24.49
N LYS A 576 -15.10 22.07 -23.40
CA LYS A 576 -15.56 23.48 -23.39
C LYS A 576 -14.43 24.34 -22.87
N GLU A 577 -14.18 25.46 -23.54
CA GLU A 577 -13.04 26.38 -23.37
C GLU A 577 -12.69 26.81 -21.93
N ASN A 578 -13.52 26.55 -20.92
CA ASN A 578 -13.22 26.77 -19.49
C ASN A 578 -13.89 25.75 -18.53
N SER A 579 -14.21 24.51 -18.94
CA SER A 579 -14.65 23.47 -17.96
C SER A 579 -14.42 22.03 -18.39
N SER A 580 -13.61 21.29 -17.63
CA SER A 580 -13.40 19.83 -17.71
C SER A 580 -14.57 19.03 -17.11
N LYS A 581 -15.79 19.26 -17.61
CA LYS A 581 -16.97 18.49 -17.17
C LYS A 581 -17.11 17.22 -18.00
N SER A 582 -17.10 16.07 -17.35
CA SER A 582 -17.47 14.81 -17.95
C SER A 582 -18.99 14.59 -17.94
N GLU A 583 -19.48 13.84 -18.92
CA GLU A 583 -20.84 13.31 -18.96
C GLU A 583 -20.83 11.82 -19.30
N TRP A 584 -21.85 11.09 -18.84
CA TRP A 584 -22.03 9.68 -19.16
C TRP A 584 -22.69 9.52 -20.52
N VAL A 585 -21.97 8.97 -21.50
CA VAL A 585 -22.48 8.66 -22.84
C VAL A 585 -22.74 7.17 -22.95
N SER A 586 -23.92 6.78 -23.47
CA SER A 586 -24.23 5.35 -23.71
C SER A 586 -23.41 4.83 -24.88
N THR A 587 -22.71 3.70 -24.68
CA THR A 587 -21.95 3.05 -25.75
C THR A 587 -22.86 2.30 -26.72
N CYS A 588 -24.12 2.05 -26.33
CA CYS A 588 -25.11 1.23 -27.04
C CYS A 588 -24.73 -0.27 -27.19
N ASP A 589 -23.61 -0.70 -26.62
CA ASP A 589 -23.07 -2.06 -26.72
C ASP A 589 -23.53 -2.95 -25.55
N SER A 590 -24.85 -3.15 -25.41
CA SER A 590 -25.43 -3.94 -24.30
C SER A 590 -24.82 -5.34 -24.19
N LEU A 591 -24.41 -5.75 -22.98
CA LEU A 591 -23.72 -7.03 -22.77
C LEU A 591 -24.72 -8.17 -22.57
N THR A 592 -24.96 -8.92 -23.63
CA THR A 592 -25.87 -10.07 -23.69
C THR A 592 -25.11 -11.37 -23.99
N GLU A 593 -25.70 -12.51 -23.66
CA GLU A 593 -25.14 -13.84 -24.01
C GLU A 593 -25.01 -14.08 -25.53
N ALA A 594 -25.63 -13.23 -26.36
CA ALA A 594 -25.54 -13.30 -27.82
C ALA A 594 -24.33 -12.54 -28.41
N ASN A 595 -23.70 -11.62 -27.65
CA ASN A 595 -22.58 -10.81 -28.11
C ASN A 595 -21.38 -10.76 -27.14
N ALA A 596 -21.49 -11.32 -25.93
CA ALA A 596 -20.42 -11.43 -24.96
C ALA A 596 -20.43 -12.80 -24.26
N THR A 597 -19.26 -13.42 -24.15
CA THR A 597 -19.04 -14.70 -23.46
C THR A 597 -18.12 -14.47 -22.27
N ILE A 598 -18.53 -14.93 -21.08
CA ILE A 598 -17.72 -14.87 -19.85
C ILE A 598 -17.28 -16.29 -19.50
N MET A 599 -15.99 -16.47 -19.19
CA MET A 599 -15.40 -17.78 -18.88
C MET A 599 -14.45 -17.65 -17.69
N CYS A 600 -14.39 -18.68 -16.83
CA CYS A 600 -13.44 -18.76 -15.72
C CYS A 600 -12.50 -19.95 -15.97
N MET A 601 -11.21 -19.66 -16.16
CA MET A 601 -10.17 -20.63 -16.52
C MET A 601 -8.78 -20.05 -16.23
N SER A 602 -7.74 -20.90 -16.29
CA SER A 602 -6.35 -20.42 -16.16
C SER A 602 -5.91 -19.72 -17.44
N SER A 603 -5.24 -18.57 -17.33
CA SER A 603 -4.59 -17.94 -18.49
C SER A 603 -3.46 -18.79 -19.10
N THR A 604 -2.98 -19.81 -18.38
CA THR A 604 -2.03 -20.81 -18.90
C THR A 604 -2.70 -21.92 -19.74
N GLN A 605 -4.04 -22.02 -19.74
CA GLN A 605 -4.78 -23.10 -20.41
C GLN A 605 -6.24 -22.67 -20.70
N ILE A 606 -6.48 -22.26 -21.95
CA ILE A 606 -7.72 -21.67 -22.48
C ILE A 606 -8.32 -22.64 -23.51
N ASP A 607 -8.48 -23.92 -23.11
CA ASP A 607 -8.90 -25.03 -23.99
C ASP A 607 -10.23 -24.80 -24.73
N ALA A 608 -11.10 -23.94 -24.21
CA ALA A 608 -12.40 -23.65 -24.80
C ALA A 608 -12.31 -22.75 -26.06
N ILE A 609 -11.13 -22.17 -26.34
CA ILE A 609 -10.87 -21.33 -27.51
C ILE A 609 -9.91 -22.09 -28.43
N ASN A 610 -10.33 -22.29 -29.69
CA ASN A 610 -9.51 -22.95 -30.71
C ASN A 610 -8.33 -22.07 -31.14
N ASP A 611 -7.26 -22.72 -31.62
CA ASP A 611 -6.08 -22.06 -32.16
C ASP A 611 -6.44 -21.05 -33.27
N TYR A 612 -5.72 -19.92 -33.31
CA TYR A 612 -5.81 -18.90 -34.35
C TYR A 612 -7.22 -18.29 -34.59
N THR A 613 -8.08 -18.23 -33.57
CA THR A 613 -9.45 -17.67 -33.69
C THR A 613 -9.59 -16.21 -33.24
N ILE A 614 -8.72 -15.73 -32.34
CA ILE A 614 -8.84 -14.41 -31.71
C ILE A 614 -8.08 -13.32 -32.51
N ASP A 615 -8.69 -12.16 -32.72
CA ASP A 615 -8.08 -11.02 -33.40
C ASP A 615 -7.20 -10.17 -32.45
N ILE A 616 -7.66 -9.93 -31.22
CA ILE A 616 -6.99 -9.12 -30.21
C ILE A 616 -7.12 -9.79 -28.84
N VAL A 617 -6.02 -9.92 -28.12
CA VAL A 617 -5.98 -10.22 -26.68
C VAL A 617 -5.57 -8.94 -25.95
N VAL A 618 -6.36 -8.53 -24.96
CA VAL A 618 -6.05 -7.42 -24.05
C VAL A 618 -5.91 -7.98 -22.64
N THR A 619 -4.85 -7.65 -21.93
CA THR A 619 -4.58 -8.20 -20.58
C THR A 619 -3.73 -7.25 -19.74
N ASP A 620 -3.83 -7.36 -18.42
CA ASP A 620 -2.98 -6.67 -17.44
C ASP A 620 -2.16 -7.75 -16.68
N PRO A 621 -0.86 -7.91 -16.98
CA PRO A 621 -0.06 -8.97 -16.39
C PRO A 621 0.27 -8.68 -14.91
N PRO A 622 0.29 -9.71 -14.04
CA PRO A 622 0.63 -9.54 -12.63
C PRO A 622 2.06 -9.03 -12.43
N PHE A 623 2.26 -8.23 -11.38
CA PHE A 623 3.51 -7.50 -11.13
C PHE A 623 4.40 -8.21 -10.09
N GLY A 624 4.95 -9.40 -10.40
CA GLY A 624 5.92 -10.09 -9.55
C GLY A 624 5.41 -10.33 -8.12
N ASP A 625 6.02 -9.70 -7.10
CA ASP A 625 5.64 -9.77 -5.68
C ASP A 625 4.87 -8.52 -5.16
N ASN A 626 4.20 -7.76 -6.04
CA ASN A 626 3.46 -6.55 -5.67
C ASN A 626 2.12 -6.82 -4.95
N ILE A 627 1.32 -7.78 -5.43
CA ILE A 627 0.01 -8.14 -4.84
C ILE A 627 -0.17 -9.66 -4.94
N PHE A 628 -0.66 -10.27 -3.84
CA PHE A 628 -0.89 -11.71 -3.70
C PHE A 628 -2.40 -11.94 -3.68
N TYR A 629 -3.03 -12.02 -4.85
CA TYR A 629 -4.49 -11.96 -4.97
C TYR A 629 -5.16 -13.16 -4.34
N ALA A 630 -4.63 -14.38 -4.52
CA ALA A 630 -5.17 -15.59 -3.93
C ALA A 630 -5.14 -15.55 -2.38
N ASP A 631 -4.01 -15.17 -1.78
CA ASP A 631 -3.86 -15.02 -0.33
C ASP A 631 -4.87 -14.02 0.28
N LEU A 632 -5.15 -12.91 -0.42
CA LEU A 632 -6.10 -11.89 0.02
C LEU A 632 -7.56 -12.31 -0.22
N ALA A 633 -7.81 -13.04 -1.32
CA ALA A 633 -9.12 -13.55 -1.68
C ALA A 633 -9.62 -14.65 -0.72
N ASP A 634 -8.72 -15.41 -0.08
CA ASP A 634 -9.09 -16.44 0.91
C ASP A 634 -10.04 -15.93 2.00
N PHE A 635 -9.88 -14.69 2.47
CA PHE A 635 -10.77 -14.04 3.44
C PHE A 635 -12.24 -14.04 3.01
N PHE A 636 -12.50 -13.83 1.72
CA PHE A 636 -13.84 -13.87 1.15
C PHE A 636 -14.24 -15.31 0.77
N TYR A 637 -13.32 -16.04 0.14
CA TYR A 637 -13.53 -17.39 -0.39
C TYR A 637 -14.14 -18.33 0.65
N VAL A 638 -13.64 -18.33 1.89
CA VAL A 638 -14.14 -19.22 2.95
C VAL A 638 -15.60 -18.96 3.35
N TRP A 639 -16.11 -17.73 3.18
CA TRP A 639 -17.52 -17.41 3.39
C TRP A 639 -18.37 -17.75 2.16
N LEU A 640 -17.86 -17.49 0.95
CA LEU A 640 -18.53 -17.79 -0.32
C LEU A 640 -18.68 -19.31 -0.55
N ARG A 641 -17.66 -20.08 -0.16
CA ARG A 641 -17.57 -21.54 -0.25
C ARG A 641 -18.76 -22.25 0.39
N ILE A 642 -19.27 -21.74 1.51
CA ILE A 642 -20.33 -22.36 2.31
C ILE A 642 -21.63 -22.55 1.48
N PRO A 643 -22.26 -21.48 0.95
CA PRO A 643 -23.43 -21.63 0.08
C PRO A 643 -23.11 -22.26 -1.27
N MET A 644 -21.96 -21.92 -1.88
CA MET A 644 -21.65 -22.39 -3.23
C MET A 644 -21.50 -23.92 -3.30
N LEU A 645 -20.89 -24.55 -2.28
CA LEU A 645 -20.84 -26.02 -2.18
C LEU A 645 -22.24 -26.66 -2.09
N LYS A 646 -23.19 -26.06 -1.35
CA LYS A 646 -24.57 -26.58 -1.22
C LYS A 646 -25.42 -26.33 -2.47
N TRP A 647 -25.19 -25.24 -3.22
CA TRP A 647 -25.96 -24.93 -4.44
C TRP A 647 -25.47 -25.66 -5.70
N TYR A 648 -24.18 -25.98 -5.75
CA TYR A 648 -23.56 -26.69 -6.88
C TYR A 648 -23.28 -28.17 -6.57
N GLU A 649 -23.81 -28.72 -5.48
CA GLU A 649 -23.65 -30.13 -5.12
C GLU A 649 -24.04 -31.05 -6.30
N GLY A 650 -23.15 -31.98 -6.66
CA GLY A 650 -23.31 -32.88 -7.80
C GLY A 650 -23.03 -32.28 -9.18
N LYS A 651 -22.67 -30.99 -9.28
CA LYS A 651 -22.26 -30.33 -10.53
C LYS A 651 -20.75 -30.06 -10.58
N PRO A 652 -20.14 -29.89 -11.78
CA PRO A 652 -18.69 -29.63 -11.90
C PRO A 652 -18.20 -28.39 -11.17
N GLU A 653 -19.04 -27.34 -11.08
CA GLU A 653 -18.65 -26.05 -10.48
C GLU A 653 -18.39 -26.15 -8.97
N ALA A 654 -18.88 -27.20 -8.30
CA ALA A 654 -18.54 -27.45 -6.89
C ALA A 654 -17.04 -27.75 -6.69
N GLU A 655 -16.32 -28.27 -7.69
CA GLU A 655 -14.88 -28.54 -7.56
C GLU A 655 -14.08 -27.25 -7.29
N TYR A 656 -14.47 -26.10 -7.84
CA TYR A 656 -13.85 -24.80 -7.57
C TYR A 656 -13.94 -24.38 -6.10
N TRP A 657 -14.96 -24.89 -5.38
CA TRP A 657 -15.25 -24.58 -3.99
C TRP A 657 -14.84 -25.71 -3.02
N ARG A 658 -14.38 -26.86 -3.51
CA ARG A 658 -13.93 -27.96 -2.62
C ARG A 658 -12.62 -27.69 -1.89
N PRO A 659 -11.58 -27.07 -2.48
CA PRO A 659 -10.39 -26.65 -1.74
C PRO A 659 -10.72 -25.83 -0.49
N ILE A 660 -9.85 -25.87 0.51
CA ILE A 660 -10.01 -25.08 1.75
C ILE A 660 -9.53 -23.62 1.60
N ALA A 661 -8.89 -23.32 0.48
CA ALA A 661 -8.33 -22.02 0.10
C ALA A 661 -8.38 -21.89 -1.43
N THR A 662 -8.27 -20.67 -1.92
CA THR A 662 -8.15 -20.37 -3.36
C THR A 662 -6.98 -21.10 -4.03
N PRO A 663 -7.07 -21.40 -5.35
CA PRO A 663 -5.97 -22.01 -6.09
C PRO A 663 -4.74 -21.07 -6.19
N LYS A 664 -3.61 -21.50 -5.62
CA LYS A 664 -2.33 -20.74 -5.64
C LYS A 664 -1.29 -21.33 -6.61
N THR A 665 -1.37 -22.63 -6.90
CA THR A 665 -0.36 -23.41 -7.64
C THR A 665 -0.11 -23.01 -9.10
N LEU A 666 -0.89 -22.07 -9.65
CA LEU A 666 -0.75 -21.52 -11.00
C LEU A 666 -0.82 -19.98 -11.00
N GLU A 667 -0.72 -19.34 -9.83
CA GLU A 667 -0.71 -17.88 -9.72
C GLU A 667 0.65 -17.35 -10.23
N ALA A 668 0.64 -16.58 -11.32
CA ALA A 668 1.85 -15.99 -11.89
C ALA A 668 2.34 -14.81 -11.01
N ILE A 669 2.82 -15.11 -9.80
CA ILE A 669 3.41 -14.14 -8.87
C ILE A 669 4.73 -14.68 -8.29
N LYS A 670 5.57 -13.77 -7.79
CA LYS A 670 6.84 -14.09 -7.13
C LYS A 670 6.60 -14.50 -5.66
N ASN A 671 5.87 -15.60 -5.44
CA ASN A 671 5.51 -16.05 -4.09
C ASN A 671 6.67 -16.77 -3.36
N ARG A 672 7.42 -16.04 -2.54
CA ARG A 672 8.55 -16.58 -1.77
C ARG A 672 8.14 -17.50 -0.60
N ALA A 673 6.85 -17.54 -0.24
CA ALA A 673 6.35 -18.48 0.77
C ALA A 673 6.18 -19.89 0.21
N GLU A 674 5.84 -20.01 -1.07
CA GLU A 674 5.71 -21.28 -1.78
C GLU A 674 7.01 -21.67 -2.51
N HIS A 675 7.77 -20.66 -2.98
CA HIS A 675 8.96 -20.82 -3.82
C HIS A 675 10.18 -20.06 -3.26
N PRO A 676 10.80 -20.48 -2.14
CA PRO A 676 11.84 -19.67 -1.50
C PRO A 676 13.13 -19.63 -2.34
N GLU A 677 13.78 -18.47 -2.40
CA GLU A 677 14.85 -18.18 -3.38
C GLU A 677 16.23 -18.75 -3.02
N ASP A 678 16.44 -19.21 -1.79
CA ASP A 678 17.72 -19.70 -1.26
C ASP A 678 18.03 -21.16 -1.65
N ARG A 679 17.87 -21.52 -2.93
CA ARG A 679 18.17 -22.87 -3.45
C ARG A 679 19.65 -23.05 -3.77
N GLU A 680 20.28 -24.00 -3.10
CA GLU A 680 21.63 -24.48 -3.42
C GLU A 680 21.64 -25.33 -4.70
N GLU A 681 22.78 -25.43 -5.41
CA GLU A 681 22.83 -26.10 -6.74
C GLU A 681 22.39 -27.57 -6.71
N TRP A 682 22.58 -28.28 -5.59
CA TRP A 682 22.11 -29.65 -5.42
C TRP A 682 20.59 -29.73 -5.21
N GLU A 683 19.95 -28.71 -4.63
CA GLU A 683 18.50 -28.66 -4.39
C GLU A 683 17.71 -28.39 -5.68
N LYS A 684 18.36 -27.81 -6.69
CA LYS A 684 17.77 -27.54 -8.02
C LYS A 684 17.60 -28.78 -8.90
N LYS A 685 18.20 -29.92 -8.55
CA LYS A 685 18.17 -31.14 -9.38
C LYS A 685 17.16 -32.14 -8.82
N SER A 686 16.15 -32.50 -9.62
CA SER A 686 15.12 -33.50 -9.26
C SER A 686 15.66 -34.92 -9.07
N THR A 687 16.84 -35.21 -9.62
CA THR A 687 17.57 -36.49 -9.49
C THR A 687 18.97 -36.25 -8.94
N ILE A 688 19.42 -37.14 -8.06
CA ILE A 688 20.74 -37.07 -7.42
C ILE A 688 21.85 -37.17 -8.48
N LYS A 689 22.76 -36.18 -8.50
CA LYS A 689 23.96 -36.17 -9.36
C LYS A 689 25.18 -36.68 -8.61
N ALA A 690 26.12 -37.28 -9.33
CA ALA A 690 27.31 -37.93 -8.75
C ALA A 690 28.14 -36.98 -7.87
N GLU A 691 28.31 -35.73 -8.29
CA GLU A 691 29.01 -34.66 -7.56
C GLU A 691 28.35 -34.23 -6.24
N TYR A 692 27.05 -34.48 -6.07
CA TYR A 692 26.30 -34.10 -4.87
C TYR A 692 25.91 -35.29 -3.97
N LEU A 693 26.11 -36.53 -4.43
CA LEU A 693 25.67 -37.74 -3.73
C LEU A 693 26.12 -37.78 -2.26
N GLN A 694 27.41 -37.59 -1.98
CA GLN A 694 27.92 -37.68 -0.61
C GLN A 694 27.41 -36.53 0.28
N LEU A 695 27.19 -35.34 -0.30
CA LEU A 695 26.62 -34.20 0.43
C LEU A 695 25.15 -34.47 0.80
N ILE A 696 24.35 -34.99 -0.14
CA ILE A 696 22.94 -35.35 0.09
C ILE A 696 22.83 -36.48 1.12
N ARG A 697 23.65 -37.55 1.03
CA ARG A 697 23.72 -38.62 2.04
C ARG A 697 24.06 -38.09 3.43
N ASN A 698 24.99 -37.14 3.54
CA ASN A 698 25.35 -36.52 4.82
C ASN A 698 24.21 -35.65 5.39
N TYR A 699 23.47 -34.91 4.55
CA TYR A 699 22.34 -34.09 4.99
C TYR A 699 21.11 -34.92 5.39
N THR A 700 20.80 -35.98 4.65
CA THR A 700 19.65 -36.86 4.91
C THR A 700 19.92 -37.94 5.95
N GLN A 701 21.20 -38.24 6.22
CA GLN A 701 21.66 -39.41 6.97
C GLN A 701 21.28 -40.76 6.34
N ASP A 702 20.84 -40.77 5.07
CA ASP A 702 20.51 -41.98 4.32
C ASP A 702 21.65 -42.36 3.36
N ASN A 703 22.41 -43.38 3.73
CA ASN A 703 23.50 -43.91 2.89
C ASN A 703 23.02 -44.83 1.76
N SER A 704 21.73 -45.16 1.67
CA SER A 704 21.17 -46.07 0.64
C SER A 704 20.93 -45.40 -0.71
N LEU A 705 20.72 -44.07 -0.73
CA LEU A 705 20.52 -43.24 -1.92
C LEU A 705 21.67 -43.37 -2.93
N ASN A 706 21.38 -43.36 -4.23
CA ASN A 706 22.34 -43.50 -5.33
C ASN A 706 22.19 -42.40 -6.40
N VAL A 707 23.14 -42.36 -7.34
CA VAL A 707 23.07 -41.44 -8.49
C VAL A 707 21.91 -41.84 -9.40
N GLY A 708 21.06 -40.88 -9.74
CA GLY A 708 19.85 -41.09 -10.55
C GLY A 708 18.57 -41.27 -9.74
N ASP A 709 18.65 -41.58 -8.45
CA ASP A 709 17.48 -41.65 -7.57
C ASP A 709 16.82 -40.26 -7.42
N PRO A 710 15.51 -40.19 -7.10
CA PRO A 710 14.85 -38.93 -6.75
C PRO A 710 15.59 -38.22 -5.63
N ASN A 711 15.83 -36.92 -5.78
CA ASN A 711 16.54 -36.15 -4.77
C ASN A 711 15.56 -35.75 -3.62
N PRO A 712 15.75 -36.27 -2.39
CA PRO A 712 14.86 -35.94 -1.26
C PRO A 712 15.02 -34.49 -0.76
N LEU A 713 16.08 -33.79 -1.20
CA LEU A 713 16.31 -32.36 -0.94
C LEU A 713 15.97 -31.51 -2.18
N PHE A 714 15.27 -32.05 -3.17
CA PHE A 714 14.80 -31.28 -4.31
C PHE A 714 13.79 -30.23 -3.87
N ARG A 715 13.99 -28.99 -4.32
CA ARG A 715 13.08 -27.87 -4.10
C ARG A 715 12.56 -27.37 -5.45
N PRO A 716 11.25 -27.08 -5.59
CA PRO A 716 10.68 -26.55 -6.83
C PRO A 716 11.30 -25.20 -7.19
N ASP A 717 10.97 -24.67 -8.37
CA ASP A 717 11.60 -23.47 -8.90
C ASP A 717 11.52 -22.26 -7.97
N SER A 718 12.55 -21.40 -8.00
CA SER A 718 12.57 -20.19 -7.17
C SER A 718 11.43 -19.27 -7.56
N ALA A 719 10.97 -18.40 -6.66
CA ALA A 719 9.84 -17.51 -6.93
C ALA A 719 10.01 -16.68 -8.22
N THR A 720 11.24 -16.33 -8.59
CA THR A 720 11.53 -15.61 -9.83
C THR A 720 11.38 -16.51 -11.06
N GLU A 721 11.97 -17.71 -11.04
CA GLU A 721 11.88 -18.69 -12.15
C GLU A 721 10.44 -19.20 -12.34
N PHE A 722 9.71 -19.46 -11.24
CA PHE A 722 8.32 -19.89 -11.28
C PHE A 722 7.41 -18.81 -11.87
N TYR A 723 7.49 -17.58 -11.36
CA TYR A 723 6.77 -16.42 -11.90
C TYR A 723 7.01 -16.25 -13.41
N GLU A 724 8.27 -16.31 -13.82
CA GLU A 724 8.67 -16.17 -15.23
C GLU A 724 8.09 -17.29 -16.10
N ASN A 725 8.28 -18.55 -15.70
CA ASN A 725 7.78 -19.72 -16.44
C ASN A 725 6.26 -19.71 -16.58
N THR A 726 5.52 -19.36 -15.52
CA THR A 726 4.06 -19.28 -15.55
C THR A 726 3.58 -18.10 -16.41
N LEU A 727 4.26 -16.96 -16.35
CA LEU A 727 3.95 -15.81 -17.21
C LEU A 727 4.24 -16.11 -18.69
N THR A 728 5.35 -16.79 -19.00
CA THR A 728 5.65 -17.31 -20.35
C THR A 728 4.56 -18.26 -20.83
N ALA A 729 4.06 -19.16 -19.98
CA ALA A 729 2.97 -20.06 -20.34
C ALA A 729 1.67 -19.29 -20.67
N CYS A 730 1.32 -18.25 -19.91
CA CYS A 730 0.19 -17.36 -20.24
C CYS A 730 0.37 -16.68 -21.61
N TRP A 731 1.57 -16.19 -21.92
CA TRP A 731 1.86 -15.59 -23.23
C TRP A 731 1.78 -16.61 -24.36
N MET A 732 2.32 -17.82 -24.18
CA MET A 732 2.25 -18.91 -25.17
C MET A 732 0.80 -19.35 -25.42
N GLU A 733 -0.06 -19.32 -24.42
CA GLU A 733 -1.47 -19.68 -24.59
C GLU A 733 -2.26 -18.57 -25.30
N ALA A 734 -2.01 -17.30 -24.96
CA ALA A 734 -2.46 -16.17 -25.77
C ALA A 734 -1.93 -16.27 -27.22
N TYR A 735 -0.70 -16.78 -27.41
CA TYR A 735 -0.12 -17.00 -28.72
C TYR A 735 -0.89 -18.08 -29.46
N ARG A 736 -1.23 -19.22 -28.84
CA ARG A 736 -2.01 -20.29 -29.48
C ARG A 736 -3.33 -19.77 -30.05
N ILE A 737 -4.11 -19.04 -29.26
CA ILE A 737 -5.45 -18.59 -29.65
C ILE A 737 -5.46 -17.40 -30.63
N LEU A 738 -4.41 -16.57 -30.67
CA LEU A 738 -4.33 -15.42 -31.58
C LEU A 738 -4.15 -15.83 -33.04
N LYS A 739 -4.85 -15.16 -33.96
CA LYS A 739 -4.60 -15.23 -35.41
C LYS A 739 -3.15 -14.85 -35.75
N HIS A 740 -2.64 -15.29 -36.91
CA HIS A 740 -1.26 -14.98 -37.33
C HIS A 740 -0.94 -13.47 -37.35
N GLY A 741 -1.91 -12.63 -37.76
CA GLY A 741 -1.80 -11.16 -37.72
C GLY A 741 -2.43 -10.50 -36.49
N GLY A 742 -2.90 -11.28 -35.52
CA GLY A 742 -3.59 -10.79 -34.32
C GLY A 742 -2.67 -9.99 -33.39
N LEU A 743 -3.28 -9.19 -32.51
CA LEU A 743 -2.58 -8.29 -31.59
C LEU A 743 -2.66 -8.81 -30.15
N LEU A 744 -1.55 -8.70 -29.42
CA LEU A 744 -1.55 -8.76 -27.96
C LEU A 744 -1.31 -7.33 -27.45
N ALA A 745 -2.15 -6.84 -26.55
CA ALA A 745 -2.02 -5.52 -25.95
C ALA A 745 -2.03 -5.62 -24.42
N PHE A 746 -1.08 -4.95 -23.76
CA PHE A 746 -1.03 -4.88 -22.30
C PHE A 746 -0.43 -3.56 -21.80
N THR A 747 -0.87 -3.14 -20.62
CA THR A 747 -0.25 -2.04 -19.87
C THR A 747 0.79 -2.60 -18.93
N PHE A 748 1.97 -1.96 -18.82
CA PHE A 748 2.94 -2.31 -17.79
C PHE A 748 3.79 -1.11 -17.42
N HIS A 749 3.90 -0.84 -16.12
CA HIS A 749 4.83 0.13 -15.57
C HIS A 749 5.45 -0.41 -14.28
N HIS A 750 6.78 -0.37 -14.19
CA HIS A 750 7.48 -0.66 -12.94
C HIS A 750 8.74 0.20 -12.79
N SER A 751 9.06 0.59 -11.55
CA SER A 751 10.19 1.48 -11.25
C SER A 751 11.56 0.76 -11.22
N ALA A 752 11.57 -0.54 -10.96
CA ALA A 752 12.78 -1.38 -11.02
C ALA A 752 12.86 -2.15 -12.34
N ASP A 753 14.00 -2.02 -13.03
CA ASP A 753 14.30 -2.69 -14.30
C ASP A 753 14.25 -4.23 -14.22
N SER A 754 14.50 -4.84 -13.05
CA SER A 754 14.49 -6.29 -12.89
C SER A 754 13.12 -6.94 -13.15
N GLN A 755 12.02 -6.22 -12.88
CA GLN A 755 10.68 -6.69 -13.23
C GLN A 755 10.41 -6.56 -14.74
N TRP A 756 10.94 -5.50 -15.38
CA TRP A 756 10.91 -5.36 -16.84
C TRP A 756 11.67 -6.51 -17.51
N GLU A 757 12.83 -6.89 -16.98
CA GLU A 757 13.64 -7.98 -17.53
C GLU A 757 12.85 -9.29 -17.65
N VAL A 758 12.14 -9.68 -16.58
CA VAL A 758 11.35 -10.92 -16.53
C VAL A 758 10.14 -10.86 -17.47
N VAL A 759 9.39 -9.75 -17.46
CA VAL A 759 8.20 -9.59 -18.33
C VAL A 759 8.56 -9.56 -19.81
N LEU A 760 9.69 -8.91 -20.17
CA LEU A 760 10.15 -8.87 -21.55
C LEU A 760 10.76 -10.19 -22.01
N ARG A 761 11.51 -10.89 -21.14
CA ARG A 761 12.08 -12.21 -21.46
C ARG A 761 10.98 -13.22 -21.72
N SER A 762 10.03 -13.35 -20.79
CA SER A 762 8.87 -14.25 -20.94
C SER A 762 8.06 -13.95 -22.22
N LEU A 763 7.81 -12.68 -22.52
CA LEU A 763 7.10 -12.26 -23.73
C LEU A 763 7.83 -12.63 -25.03
N PHE A 764 9.15 -12.40 -25.09
CA PHE A 764 9.94 -12.70 -26.29
C PHE A 764 10.19 -14.20 -26.48
N GLU A 765 10.35 -14.95 -25.39
CA GLU A 765 10.48 -16.42 -25.42
C GLU A 765 9.17 -17.11 -25.81
N ALA A 766 8.02 -16.54 -25.47
CA ALA A 766 6.72 -16.94 -25.99
C ALA A 766 6.49 -16.60 -27.49
N GLY A 767 7.49 -16.01 -28.18
CA GLY A 767 7.47 -15.79 -29.63
C GLY A 767 6.89 -14.44 -30.08
N TYR A 768 6.75 -13.45 -29.20
CA TYR A 768 6.27 -12.12 -29.58
C TYR A 768 7.38 -11.13 -29.98
N ILE A 769 6.96 -10.11 -30.70
CA ILE A 769 7.68 -8.84 -30.94
C ILE A 769 6.82 -7.68 -30.47
N LEU A 770 7.45 -6.63 -29.93
CA LEU A 770 6.81 -5.37 -29.58
C LEU A 770 6.81 -4.48 -30.83
N ILE A 771 5.64 -4.28 -31.44
CA ILE A 771 5.51 -3.55 -32.71
C ILE A 771 5.23 -2.05 -32.51
N SER A 772 4.71 -1.67 -31.34
CA SER A 772 4.49 -0.27 -30.97
C SER A 772 4.38 -0.11 -29.45
N THR A 773 4.70 1.08 -28.97
CA THR A 773 4.41 1.52 -27.60
C THR A 773 3.72 2.88 -27.65
N TYR A 774 2.55 2.99 -27.01
CA TYR A 774 1.80 4.24 -26.93
C TYR A 774 1.84 4.78 -25.50
N PRO A 775 2.32 6.02 -25.27
CA PRO A 775 2.15 6.66 -23.98
C PRO A 775 0.67 6.99 -23.79
N ILE A 776 0.07 6.44 -22.73
CA ILE A 776 -1.31 6.75 -22.32
C ILE A 776 -1.23 7.55 -21.04
N ARG A 777 -2.01 8.63 -20.96
CA ARG A 777 -2.09 9.43 -19.76
C ARG A 777 -2.72 8.60 -18.65
N SER A 778 -1.99 8.42 -17.55
CA SER A 778 -2.52 7.83 -16.33
C SER A 778 -3.48 8.81 -15.65
N ASP A 779 -4.48 8.30 -14.93
CA ASP A 779 -5.60 9.12 -14.40
C ASP A 779 -5.13 10.39 -13.65
N GLU A 780 -5.84 11.50 -13.91
CA GLU A 780 -5.40 12.86 -13.55
C GLU A 780 -5.21 13.11 -12.04
N THR A 781 -5.68 12.21 -11.18
CA THR A 781 -5.58 12.33 -9.70
C THR A 781 -4.16 12.20 -9.15
N LYS A 782 -3.14 11.97 -9.99
CA LYS A 782 -1.71 12.13 -9.64
C LYS A 782 -1.24 13.60 -9.68
N GLY A 783 -2.06 14.54 -10.16
CA GLY A 783 -1.74 15.96 -10.30
C GLY A 783 -2.44 16.87 -9.28
N GLU A 784 -1.66 17.49 -8.40
CA GLU A 784 -2.06 18.55 -7.46
C GLU A 784 -3.01 18.13 -6.32
N GLY A 785 -2.42 17.71 -5.19
CA GLY A 785 -3.14 17.47 -3.92
C GLY A 785 -2.73 16.18 -3.19
N SER A 786 -2.07 15.25 -3.87
CA SER A 786 -1.66 13.96 -3.31
C SER A 786 -0.57 14.09 -2.22
N LYS A 787 -0.84 13.54 -1.04
CA LYS A 787 -0.03 13.66 0.19
C LYS A 787 1.34 12.96 0.11
N PRO A 788 2.29 13.31 1.00
CA PRO A 788 3.53 12.54 1.18
C PRO A 788 3.19 11.06 1.45
N GLY A 789 3.94 10.15 0.82
CA GLY A 789 3.62 8.72 0.76
C GLY A 789 3.24 8.22 -0.63
N THR A 790 2.91 9.11 -1.58
CA THR A 790 2.82 8.72 -3.01
C THR A 790 4.15 8.18 -3.51
N PHE A 791 4.11 6.97 -4.07
CA PHE A 791 5.30 6.24 -4.47
C PHE A 791 5.97 6.87 -5.71
N GLY A 792 7.04 7.63 -5.47
CA GLY A 792 7.79 8.32 -6.51
C GLY A 792 7.59 9.83 -6.46
N SER A 793 8.52 10.53 -5.80
CA SER A 793 8.63 11.99 -5.84
C SER A 793 9.17 12.46 -7.20
N GLN A 794 8.37 12.33 -8.25
CA GLN A 794 8.44 13.08 -9.51
C GLN A 794 7.16 12.77 -10.32
N LYS A 795 6.52 13.81 -10.88
CA LYS A 795 5.27 13.71 -11.63
C LYS A 795 5.47 12.85 -12.89
N ILE A 796 5.11 11.57 -12.84
CA ILE A 796 4.96 10.71 -14.03
C ILE A 796 3.48 10.75 -14.40
N GLU A 797 3.17 11.34 -15.54
CA GLU A 797 1.81 11.53 -16.02
C GLU A 797 1.37 10.39 -16.96
N TYR A 798 2.31 9.69 -17.59
CA TYR A 798 2.03 8.65 -18.59
C TYR A 798 2.46 7.23 -18.18
N ASP A 799 1.58 6.27 -18.46
CA ASP A 799 1.86 4.83 -18.52
C ASP A 799 2.10 4.40 -19.99
N ILE A 800 2.52 3.16 -20.23
CA ILE A 800 2.78 2.64 -21.59
C ILE A 800 1.81 1.49 -21.91
N LEU A 801 1.08 1.64 -23.02
CA LEU A 801 0.42 0.52 -23.70
C LEU A 801 1.42 -0.14 -24.67
N HIS A 802 1.75 -1.40 -24.39
CA HIS A 802 2.58 -2.25 -25.23
C HIS A 802 1.69 -2.99 -26.23
N VAL A 803 2.00 -2.86 -27.53
CA VAL A 803 1.29 -3.57 -28.60
C VAL A 803 2.25 -4.52 -29.29
N CYS A 804 1.89 -5.80 -29.25
CA CYS A 804 2.71 -6.92 -29.67
C CYS A 804 2.06 -7.72 -30.79
N ARG A 805 2.90 -8.41 -31.56
CA ARG A 805 2.49 -9.42 -32.57
C ARG A 805 3.33 -10.67 -32.44
N LYS A 806 2.82 -11.76 -32.98
CA LYS A 806 3.59 -12.98 -33.25
C LYS A 806 4.79 -12.66 -34.16
N ARG A 807 5.98 -13.14 -33.81
CA ARG A 807 7.15 -13.08 -34.69
C ARG A 807 6.90 -13.95 -35.92
N GLN A 808 6.94 -13.34 -37.11
CA GLN A 808 6.85 -14.04 -38.41
C GLN A 808 8.21 -14.13 -39.12
N GLU A 809 9.19 -13.31 -38.70
CA GLU A 809 10.50 -13.16 -39.33
C GLU A 809 11.62 -13.41 -38.32
N GLU A 810 12.70 -14.06 -38.76
CA GLU A 810 13.89 -14.28 -37.94
C GLU A 810 14.57 -12.95 -37.58
N PRO A 811 15.08 -12.78 -36.33
CA PRO A 811 15.74 -11.54 -35.94
C PRO A 811 17.01 -11.30 -36.76
N THR A 812 17.18 -10.10 -37.30
CA THR A 812 18.38 -9.73 -38.06
C THR A 812 19.50 -9.19 -37.15
N PRO A 813 20.79 -9.49 -37.41
CA PRO A 813 21.90 -8.92 -36.66
C PRO A 813 21.95 -7.39 -36.70
N VAL A 814 22.09 -6.76 -35.52
CA VAL A 814 22.21 -5.30 -35.41
C VAL A 814 23.26 -4.92 -34.36
N SER A 815 23.97 -3.81 -34.54
CA SER A 815 24.88 -3.30 -33.52
C SER A 815 24.16 -2.43 -32.49
N TRP A 816 24.58 -2.53 -31.23
CA TRP A 816 24.13 -1.66 -30.12
C TRP A 816 24.34 -0.16 -30.41
N ALA A 817 25.34 0.19 -31.23
CA ALA A 817 25.54 1.56 -31.70
C ALA A 817 24.43 2.03 -32.67
N LYS A 818 24.03 1.19 -33.63
CA LYS A 818 22.93 1.47 -34.57
C LYS A 818 21.59 1.58 -33.84
N MET A 819 21.33 0.67 -32.89
CA MET A 819 20.16 0.73 -32.01
C MET A 819 20.07 2.06 -31.25
N ARG A 820 21.13 2.46 -30.52
CA ARG A 820 21.12 3.72 -29.74
C ARG A 820 20.90 4.96 -30.61
N ARG A 821 21.41 4.97 -31.85
CA ARG A 821 21.16 6.06 -32.79
C ARG A 821 19.69 6.13 -33.18
N TRP A 822 19.09 5.01 -33.59
CA TRP A 822 17.68 4.93 -33.95
C TRP A 822 16.76 5.38 -32.81
N VAL A 823 17.03 4.90 -31.57
CA VAL A 823 16.25 5.29 -30.38
C VAL A 823 16.33 6.80 -30.12
N LYS A 824 17.52 7.41 -30.21
CA LYS A 824 17.69 8.86 -30.07
C LYS A 824 16.98 9.67 -31.17
N GLU A 825 16.84 9.11 -32.37
CA GLU A 825 16.16 9.76 -33.49
C GLU A 825 14.62 9.66 -33.36
N GLU A 826 14.09 8.47 -33.03
CA GLU A 826 12.64 8.25 -32.83
C GLU A 826 12.09 9.00 -31.61
N VAL A 827 12.84 9.10 -30.50
CA VAL A 827 12.38 9.85 -29.31
C VAL A 827 12.21 11.33 -29.59
N LYS A 828 13.11 11.95 -30.38
CA LYS A 828 12.95 13.35 -30.81
C LYS A 828 11.70 13.54 -31.68
N ASN A 829 11.34 12.53 -32.45
CA ASN A 829 10.13 12.53 -33.27
C ASN A 829 8.88 12.46 -32.37
N GLN A 830 8.86 11.54 -31.39
CA GLN A 830 7.78 11.41 -30.41
C GLN A 830 7.62 12.66 -29.53
N GLN A 831 8.71 13.25 -29.03
CA GLN A 831 8.72 14.51 -28.28
C GLN A 831 8.04 15.62 -29.08
N ARG A 832 8.50 15.84 -30.32
CA ARG A 832 7.92 16.85 -31.23
C ARG A 832 6.42 16.65 -31.45
N ILE A 833 5.96 15.40 -31.60
CA ILE A 833 4.54 15.09 -31.77
C ILE A 833 3.75 15.45 -30.50
N LEU A 834 4.23 15.03 -29.32
CA LEU A 834 3.58 15.28 -28.03
C LEU A 834 3.56 16.78 -27.65
N GLU A 835 4.63 17.52 -27.92
CA GLU A 835 4.72 18.98 -27.75
C GLU A 835 3.69 19.71 -28.64
N LEU A 836 3.54 19.29 -29.91
CA LEU A 836 2.55 19.84 -30.85
C LEU A 836 1.10 19.65 -30.40
N TYR A 837 0.80 18.58 -29.65
CA TYR A 837 -0.54 18.36 -29.09
C TYR A 837 -0.82 19.16 -27.81
N ARG A 838 0.21 19.58 -27.04
CA ARG A 838 0.03 20.23 -25.74
C ARG A 838 0.26 21.74 -25.70
N ASN A 839 1.00 22.34 -26.66
CA ASN A 839 1.50 23.73 -26.52
C ASN A 839 2.32 23.94 -25.21
N GLN A 840 2.89 22.88 -24.65
CA GLN A 840 3.67 22.87 -23.41
C GLN A 840 4.79 21.83 -23.49
N ASP A 841 5.88 22.08 -22.77
CA ASP A 841 7.02 21.18 -22.66
C ASP A 841 6.66 19.90 -21.88
N ILE A 842 7.16 18.76 -22.32
CA ILE A 842 6.98 17.45 -21.69
C ILE A 842 7.96 17.32 -20.51
N SER A 843 7.54 16.73 -19.39
CA SER A 843 8.45 16.52 -18.25
C SER A 843 9.58 15.54 -18.58
N GLU A 844 10.75 15.69 -17.96
CA GLU A 844 11.83 14.70 -18.10
C GLU A 844 11.39 13.28 -17.73
N ALA A 845 10.49 13.14 -16.73
CA ALA A 845 10.04 11.84 -16.26
C ALA A 845 9.21 11.13 -17.35
N ASP A 846 8.34 11.87 -18.05
CA ASP A 846 7.54 11.33 -19.16
C ASP A 846 8.40 11.04 -20.40
N ILE A 847 9.42 11.87 -20.66
CA ILE A 847 10.43 11.61 -21.70
C ILE A 847 11.18 10.29 -21.42
N ARG A 848 11.52 10.02 -20.14
CA ARG A 848 12.14 8.73 -19.73
C ARG A 848 11.23 7.54 -20.01
N VAL A 849 9.93 7.68 -19.77
CA VAL A 849 8.92 6.64 -20.07
C VAL A 849 8.83 6.37 -21.58
N VAL A 850 8.66 7.41 -22.41
CA VAL A 850 8.56 7.28 -23.88
C VAL A 850 9.83 6.65 -24.48
N LEU A 851 11.02 7.08 -24.05
CA LEU A 851 12.28 6.53 -24.55
C LEU A 851 12.46 5.06 -24.18
N ARG A 852 12.08 4.65 -22.96
CA ARG A 852 12.11 3.23 -22.54
C ARG A 852 11.22 2.38 -23.46
N GLY A 853 9.98 2.81 -23.69
CA GLY A 853 9.05 2.12 -24.61
C GLY A 853 9.64 1.94 -26.02
N LYS A 854 10.12 3.02 -26.63
CA LYS A 854 10.71 2.99 -27.98
C LYS A 854 12.01 2.20 -28.08
N ALA A 855 12.84 2.22 -27.05
CA ALA A 855 14.04 1.40 -27.04
C ALA A 855 13.73 -0.11 -26.96
N LEU A 856 12.71 -0.48 -26.19
CA LEU A 856 12.22 -1.86 -26.11
C LEU A 856 11.55 -2.30 -27.42
N GLU A 857 10.85 -1.41 -28.11
CA GLU A 857 10.28 -1.66 -29.44
C GLU A 857 11.38 -2.13 -30.40
N PHE A 858 12.48 -1.36 -30.52
CA PHE A 858 13.63 -1.74 -31.37
C PHE A 858 14.32 -3.02 -30.91
N TYR A 859 14.59 -3.14 -29.60
CA TYR A 859 15.28 -4.31 -29.05
C TYR A 859 14.52 -5.61 -29.35
N SER A 860 13.19 -5.59 -29.22
CA SER A 860 12.35 -6.77 -29.46
C SER A 860 12.47 -7.31 -30.89
N ARG A 861 12.55 -6.42 -31.89
CA ARG A 861 12.67 -6.81 -33.31
C ARG A 861 13.92 -7.67 -33.53
N HIS A 862 15.02 -7.27 -32.90
CA HIS A 862 16.34 -7.89 -33.00
C HIS A 862 16.72 -8.78 -31.80
N TYR A 863 15.74 -9.27 -31.02
CA TYR A 863 16.00 -10.07 -29.82
C TYR A 863 16.95 -11.25 -30.08
N GLY A 864 17.94 -11.45 -29.21
CA GLY A 864 19.01 -12.45 -29.39
C GLY A 864 20.06 -12.13 -30.47
N GLN A 865 19.89 -11.05 -31.23
CA GLN A 865 20.74 -10.64 -32.36
C GLN A 865 21.20 -9.17 -32.26
N VAL A 866 21.06 -8.53 -31.10
CA VAL A 866 21.69 -7.22 -30.79
C VAL A 866 23.11 -7.47 -30.31
N PHE A 867 24.12 -7.04 -31.07
CA PHE A 867 25.53 -7.26 -30.76
C PHE A 867 26.20 -6.02 -30.16
N THR A 868 26.95 -6.24 -29.10
CA THR A 868 27.90 -5.29 -28.52
C THR A 868 29.05 -5.00 -29.49
N GLY A 869 29.86 -3.97 -29.21
CA GLY A 869 31.07 -3.68 -30.00
C GLY A 869 32.11 -4.81 -30.01
N SER A 870 31.95 -5.81 -29.14
CA SER A 870 32.76 -7.03 -29.06
C SER A 870 32.21 -8.26 -29.78
N GLY A 871 31.04 -8.17 -30.41
CA GLY A 871 30.40 -9.33 -31.06
C GLY A 871 29.72 -10.30 -30.08
N GLU A 872 29.57 -9.94 -28.80
CA GLU A 872 28.71 -10.67 -27.85
C GLU A 872 27.28 -10.14 -27.95
N VAL A 873 26.29 -11.04 -27.83
CA VAL A 873 24.87 -10.68 -27.75
C VAL A 873 24.62 -9.87 -26.47
N LEU A 874 23.94 -8.75 -26.61
CA LEU A 874 23.51 -7.88 -25.51
C LEU A 874 22.30 -8.51 -24.82
N SER A 875 22.37 -8.68 -23.49
CA SER A 875 21.23 -9.19 -22.71
C SER A 875 20.13 -8.14 -22.53
N ILE A 876 18.92 -8.55 -22.13
CA ILE A 876 17.87 -7.60 -21.73
C ILE A 876 18.35 -6.74 -20.54
N LYS A 877 19.05 -7.36 -19.58
CA LYS A 877 19.64 -6.69 -18.40
C LYS A 877 20.56 -5.52 -18.80
N ASP A 878 21.46 -5.77 -19.77
CA ASP A 878 22.41 -4.79 -20.29
C ASP A 878 21.73 -3.76 -21.20
N ALA A 879 20.72 -4.18 -21.97
CA ALA A 879 19.95 -3.28 -22.82
C ALA A 879 19.19 -2.25 -21.99
N LEU A 880 18.44 -2.66 -20.96
CA LEU A 880 17.73 -1.78 -20.02
C LEU A 880 18.68 -0.79 -19.34
N LEU A 881 19.82 -1.27 -18.82
CA LEU A 881 20.85 -0.40 -18.25
C LEU A 881 21.39 0.61 -19.28
N GLY A 882 21.66 0.14 -20.50
CA GLY A 882 22.14 0.97 -21.60
C GLY A 882 21.12 2.01 -22.05
N ILE A 883 19.83 1.72 -21.94
CA ILE A 883 18.70 2.62 -22.23
C ILE A 883 18.60 3.69 -21.14
N ASN A 884 18.70 3.32 -19.86
CA ASN A 884 18.73 4.29 -18.76
C ASN A 884 19.92 5.25 -18.89
N GLN A 885 21.09 4.78 -19.31
CA GLN A 885 22.24 5.64 -19.61
C GLN A 885 22.03 6.61 -20.78
N LEU A 886 21.17 6.31 -21.75
CA LEU A 886 20.82 7.27 -22.81
C LEU A 886 20.07 8.48 -22.25
N LEU A 887 19.33 8.30 -21.15
CA LEU A 887 18.54 9.35 -20.49
C LEU A 887 19.42 10.27 -19.66
N ASP A 888 20.37 9.70 -18.92
CA ASP A 888 21.30 10.50 -18.13
C ASP A 888 22.32 11.22 -19.03
N ASP A 889 22.66 10.63 -20.19
CA ASP A 889 23.35 11.31 -21.31
C ASP A 889 22.56 12.50 -21.88
N THR A 890 21.30 12.74 -21.52
CA THR A 890 20.57 13.96 -21.93
C THR A 890 20.50 15.06 -20.87
N GLY A 891 20.77 14.80 -19.59
CA GLY A 891 20.54 15.77 -18.50
C GLY A 891 21.60 15.92 -17.39
N GLY A 892 22.72 15.19 -17.40
CA GLY A 892 23.64 15.12 -16.24
C GLY A 892 24.88 16.04 -16.21
N ASP A 893 25.26 16.46 -14.99
CA ASP A 893 26.46 17.23 -14.59
C ASP A 893 27.84 16.52 -14.78
N LEU A 894 27.93 15.53 -15.67
CA LEU A 894 29.17 14.76 -15.85
C LEU A 894 30.27 15.63 -16.51
N VAL A 895 31.40 15.81 -15.80
CA VAL A 895 32.59 16.56 -16.25
C VAL A 895 33.08 16.09 -17.63
N LYS A 896 32.92 14.80 -17.90
CA LYS A 896 33.13 14.13 -19.19
C LYS A 896 32.24 12.89 -19.23
N ARG A 897 31.74 12.49 -20.40
CA ARG A 897 30.90 11.29 -20.53
C ARG A 897 31.72 10.03 -20.79
N PRO A 898 31.44 8.89 -20.11
CA PRO A 898 32.11 7.62 -20.39
C PRO A 898 32.01 7.21 -21.87
N PRO A 899 32.99 6.48 -22.43
CA PRO A 899 33.01 6.16 -23.85
C PRO A 899 31.74 5.46 -24.34
N GLU A 900 31.09 5.99 -25.38
CA GLU A 900 29.84 5.40 -25.91
C GLU A 900 30.04 3.94 -26.36
N SER A 901 31.23 3.57 -26.86
CA SER A 901 31.53 2.21 -27.32
C SER A 901 31.65 1.17 -26.20
N ALA A 902 31.84 1.58 -24.94
CA ALA A 902 31.98 0.67 -23.81
C ALA A 902 30.67 -0.05 -23.44
N LEU A 903 30.79 -1.22 -22.80
CA LEU A 903 29.65 -1.96 -22.26
C LEU A 903 28.83 -1.10 -21.27
N PRO A 904 27.50 -1.27 -21.17
CA PRO A 904 26.66 -0.50 -20.25
C PRO A 904 27.14 -0.58 -18.79
N VAL A 905 27.44 -1.76 -18.26
CA VAL A 905 27.97 -1.92 -16.89
C VAL A 905 29.33 -1.22 -16.70
N THR A 906 30.20 -1.23 -17.72
CA THR A 906 31.47 -0.47 -17.71
C THR A 906 31.23 1.04 -17.69
N ARG A 907 30.28 1.55 -18.50
CA ARG A 907 29.90 2.97 -18.48
C ARG A 907 29.36 3.40 -17.12
N LEU A 908 28.53 2.57 -16.48
CA LEU A 908 27.99 2.82 -15.13
C LEU A 908 29.13 2.95 -14.11
N PHE A 909 30.04 1.98 -14.07
CA PHE A 909 31.20 2.01 -13.18
C PHE A 909 32.07 3.27 -13.39
N LEU A 910 32.39 3.62 -14.64
CA LEU A 910 33.19 4.81 -14.95
C LEU A 910 32.46 6.12 -14.60
N SER A 911 31.13 6.12 -14.59
CA SER A 911 30.31 7.27 -14.17
C SER A 911 30.26 7.42 -12.65
N LEU A 912 30.04 6.31 -11.90
CA LEU A 912 29.97 6.30 -10.44
C LEU A 912 31.25 6.83 -9.79
N PHE A 913 32.41 6.41 -10.32
CA PHE A 913 33.72 6.71 -9.74
C PHE A 913 34.54 7.73 -10.56
N GLN A 914 33.86 8.63 -11.28
CA GLN A 914 34.53 9.66 -12.10
C GLN A 914 35.35 10.64 -11.25
N ASN A 915 34.81 11.05 -10.09
CA ASN A 915 35.35 12.12 -9.25
C ASN A 915 35.90 11.63 -7.89
N THR A 916 35.75 10.34 -7.58
CA THR A 916 36.19 9.73 -6.32
C THR A 916 36.45 8.24 -6.50
N GLU A 917 37.39 7.68 -5.74
CA GLU A 917 37.66 6.24 -5.69
C GLU A 917 36.87 5.53 -4.56
N THR A 918 36.07 6.27 -3.78
CA THR A 918 35.31 5.71 -2.64
C THR A 918 34.04 6.50 -2.34
N LEU A 919 32.92 5.78 -2.19
CA LEU A 919 31.61 6.34 -1.85
C LEU A 919 30.98 5.64 -0.62
N PRO A 920 30.10 6.31 0.15
CA PRO A 920 29.23 5.65 1.12
C PRO A 920 28.33 4.59 0.46
N ARG A 921 28.09 3.46 1.12
CA ARG A 921 27.24 2.39 0.58
C ARG A 921 25.84 2.88 0.20
N ASP A 922 25.23 3.72 1.04
CA ASP A 922 23.89 4.25 0.80
C ASP A 922 23.83 5.22 -0.39
N GLU A 923 24.94 5.87 -0.73
CA GLU A 923 25.06 6.76 -1.89
C GLU A 923 25.17 5.94 -3.19
N VAL A 924 26.07 4.95 -3.23
CA VAL A 924 26.14 4.00 -4.36
C VAL A 924 24.80 3.27 -4.53
N HIS A 925 24.20 2.81 -3.44
CA HIS A 925 22.88 2.18 -3.48
C HIS A 925 21.80 3.12 -4.04
N LYS A 926 21.81 4.42 -3.69
CA LYS A 926 20.92 5.44 -4.28
C LYS A 926 21.18 5.64 -5.78
N MET A 927 22.44 5.74 -6.21
CA MET A 927 22.82 5.92 -7.62
C MET A 927 22.50 4.68 -8.49
N LEU A 928 22.45 3.49 -7.89
CA LEU A 928 22.05 2.24 -8.53
C LEU A 928 20.53 1.99 -8.52
N ARG A 929 19.72 2.78 -7.79
CA ARG A 929 18.25 2.61 -7.74
C ARG A 929 17.66 2.79 -9.14
N GLY A 930 16.80 1.86 -9.54
CA GLY A 930 16.18 1.89 -10.85
C GLY A 930 17.11 1.47 -12.00
N THR A 931 18.29 0.92 -11.68
CA THR A 931 19.13 0.18 -12.64
C THR A 931 19.01 -1.32 -12.41
N THR A 932 19.44 -2.13 -13.38
CA THR A 932 19.57 -3.59 -13.22
C THR A 932 20.77 -4.05 -12.38
N VAL A 933 21.68 -3.15 -11.99
CA VAL A 933 22.98 -3.51 -11.38
C VAL A 933 22.98 -3.27 -9.87
N THR A 934 23.39 -4.27 -9.10
CA THR A 934 23.53 -4.17 -7.65
C THR A 934 24.96 -3.81 -7.21
N ILE A 935 25.16 -3.52 -5.92
CA ILE A 935 26.52 -3.38 -5.36
C ILE A 935 27.24 -4.74 -5.42
N ASP A 936 26.52 -5.81 -5.12
CA ASP A 936 27.05 -7.17 -5.11
C ASP A 936 27.50 -7.62 -6.52
N ASP A 937 26.76 -7.26 -7.57
CA ASP A 937 27.17 -7.45 -8.97
C ASP A 937 28.57 -6.85 -9.24
N LEU A 938 28.86 -5.64 -8.72
CA LEU A 938 30.15 -4.97 -8.89
C LEU A 938 31.27 -5.59 -8.03
N ILE A 939 30.92 -6.20 -6.89
CA ILE A 939 31.83 -6.95 -6.02
C ILE A 939 32.18 -8.30 -6.65
N ASP A 940 31.22 -9.00 -7.25
CA ASP A 940 31.42 -10.28 -7.93
C ASP A 940 32.28 -10.14 -9.20
N LEU A 941 32.13 -9.02 -9.93
CA LEU A 941 33.05 -8.61 -10.99
C LEU A 941 34.46 -8.26 -10.44
N GLY A 942 34.58 -8.04 -9.13
CA GLY A 942 35.78 -7.63 -8.41
C GLY A 942 36.23 -6.20 -8.75
N TRP A 943 35.30 -5.35 -9.19
CA TRP A 943 35.57 -3.96 -9.59
C TRP A 943 35.57 -3.02 -8.38
N VAL A 944 34.82 -3.37 -7.34
CA VAL A 944 34.76 -2.66 -6.05
C VAL A 944 34.92 -3.62 -4.87
N GLU A 945 35.32 -3.09 -3.72
CA GLU A 945 35.34 -3.79 -2.43
C GLU A 945 34.52 -2.99 -1.39
N GLU A 946 33.62 -3.64 -0.63
CA GLU A 946 32.90 -2.99 0.48
C GLU A 946 33.66 -3.17 1.80
N VAL A 947 34.00 -2.06 2.46
CA VAL A 947 34.63 -2.05 3.79
C VAL A 947 33.96 -0.97 4.65
N ASN A 948 33.49 -1.32 5.84
CA ASN A 948 32.88 -0.40 6.81
C ASN A 948 31.74 0.48 6.22
N LYS A 949 30.81 -0.13 5.46
CA LYS A 949 29.70 0.55 4.75
C LYS A 949 30.18 1.63 3.76
N ARG A 950 31.37 1.47 3.18
CA ARG A 950 31.88 2.26 2.05
C ARG A 950 32.27 1.32 0.92
N VAL A 951 31.94 1.71 -0.29
CA VAL A 951 32.27 0.99 -1.53
C VAL A 951 33.46 1.71 -2.17
N SER A 952 34.57 1.00 -2.31
CA SER A 952 35.84 1.52 -2.85
C SER A 952 36.17 0.84 -4.16
N VAL A 953 36.71 1.57 -5.14
CA VAL A 953 37.25 1.00 -6.37
C VAL A 953 38.45 0.10 -6.02
N VAL A 954 38.49 -1.11 -6.59
CA VAL A 954 39.68 -1.98 -6.50
C VAL A 954 40.78 -1.40 -7.40
N PRO A 955 41.97 -1.02 -6.86
CA PRO A 955 43.04 -0.44 -7.65
C PRO A 955 43.48 -1.30 -8.84
N VAL A 956 43.92 -0.66 -9.92
CA VAL A 956 44.27 -1.36 -11.18
C VAL A 956 45.40 -2.36 -10.98
N GLU A 957 46.29 -2.14 -10.02
CA GLU A 957 47.37 -3.04 -9.62
C GLU A 957 46.81 -4.32 -8.96
N LYS A 958 45.83 -4.19 -8.05
CA LYS A 958 45.11 -5.34 -7.46
C LYS A 958 44.34 -6.11 -8.56
N ARG A 959 43.63 -5.38 -9.44
CA ARG A 959 42.91 -5.97 -10.61
C ARG A 959 43.89 -6.74 -11.50
N PHE A 960 45.04 -6.15 -11.83
CA PHE A 960 46.07 -6.78 -12.64
C PHE A 960 46.62 -8.04 -12.00
N ALA A 961 46.93 -8.03 -10.70
CA ALA A 961 47.35 -9.23 -9.96
C ALA A 961 46.29 -10.35 -10.02
N PHE A 962 45.00 -10.01 -9.83
CA PHE A 962 43.89 -10.97 -9.96
C PHE A 962 43.74 -11.53 -11.39
N LEU A 963 43.91 -10.69 -12.41
CA LEU A 963 43.85 -11.06 -13.83
C LEU A 963 45.09 -11.84 -14.30
N THR A 964 46.20 -11.80 -13.56
CA THR A 964 47.48 -12.46 -13.87
C THR A 964 47.80 -13.67 -12.98
N ARG A 965 46.95 -13.99 -12.00
CA ARG A 965 47.16 -15.11 -11.07
C ARG A 965 47.40 -16.45 -11.79
N PRO A 966 48.24 -17.36 -11.23
CA PRO A 966 48.48 -18.68 -11.80
C PRO A 966 47.18 -19.44 -12.10
N GLY A 967 47.12 -20.08 -13.27
CA GLY A 967 45.95 -20.83 -13.75
C GLY A 967 44.86 -19.98 -14.44
N LYS A 968 44.87 -18.64 -14.36
CA LYS A 968 43.91 -17.80 -15.10
C LYS A 968 44.40 -17.55 -16.54
N ARG A 969 43.66 -18.07 -17.52
CA ARG A 969 44.00 -17.93 -18.95
C ARG A 969 43.59 -16.55 -19.49
N ARG A 970 44.36 -15.98 -20.41
CA ARG A 970 44.06 -14.67 -21.03
C ARG A 970 42.77 -14.65 -21.86
N ASP A 971 42.41 -15.78 -22.46
CA ASP A 971 41.19 -15.95 -23.26
C ASP A 971 39.91 -15.93 -22.40
N SER A 972 40.04 -16.09 -21.08
CA SER A 972 38.94 -15.95 -20.12
C SER A 972 38.63 -14.49 -19.75
N ILE A 973 39.49 -13.53 -20.11
CA ILE A 973 39.29 -12.11 -19.80
C ILE A 973 38.37 -11.50 -20.88
N LYS A 974 37.06 -11.50 -20.60
CA LYS A 974 36.03 -11.07 -21.56
C LYS A 974 35.61 -9.60 -21.43
N LEU A 975 35.44 -9.05 -20.24
CA LEU A 975 34.89 -7.70 -20.09
C LEU A 975 35.86 -6.63 -20.60
N ASP A 976 35.35 -5.58 -21.21
CA ASP A 976 36.19 -4.55 -21.83
C ASP A 976 36.94 -3.69 -20.79
N LEU A 977 36.35 -3.44 -19.62
CA LEU A 977 37.06 -2.85 -18.49
C LEU A 977 38.19 -3.75 -17.97
N ASP A 978 37.98 -5.06 -17.89
CA ASP A 978 38.99 -6.02 -17.43
C ASP A 978 40.16 -6.11 -18.41
N ILE A 979 39.87 -6.10 -19.71
CA ILE A 979 40.89 -6.05 -20.76
C ILE A 979 41.66 -4.72 -20.69
N ALA A 980 40.98 -3.59 -20.44
CA ALA A 980 41.64 -2.30 -20.23
C ALA A 980 42.52 -2.29 -18.98
N HIS A 981 42.04 -2.77 -17.83
CA HIS A 981 42.83 -2.90 -16.60
C HIS A 981 44.04 -3.83 -16.78
N PHE A 982 43.88 -4.93 -17.53
CA PHE A 982 45.01 -5.80 -17.89
C PHE A 982 46.06 -5.05 -18.73
N VAL A 983 45.64 -4.30 -19.75
CA VAL A 983 46.53 -3.51 -20.61
C VAL A 983 47.24 -2.39 -19.84
N ILE A 984 46.53 -1.69 -18.95
CA ILE A 984 47.11 -0.64 -18.08
C ILE A 984 48.14 -1.26 -17.13
N GLY A 985 47.78 -2.34 -16.43
CA GLY A 985 48.68 -3.02 -15.51
C GLY A 985 49.92 -3.61 -16.20
N ALA A 986 49.77 -4.16 -17.40
CA ALA A 986 50.90 -4.67 -18.20
C ALA A 986 51.82 -3.54 -18.70
N ALA A 987 51.28 -2.33 -18.90
CA ALA A 987 52.04 -1.14 -19.30
C ALA A 987 52.75 -0.42 -18.14
N LEU A 988 52.60 -0.87 -16.88
CA LEU A 988 53.36 -0.34 -15.75
C LEU A 988 54.83 -0.80 -15.81
N PRO A 989 55.81 0.04 -15.38
CA PRO A 989 57.24 -0.27 -15.52
C PRO A 989 57.72 -1.57 -14.86
N GLU A 990 57.06 -2.00 -13.79
CA GLU A 990 57.43 -3.18 -13.00
C GLU A 990 56.50 -4.39 -13.23
N SER A 991 55.67 -4.37 -14.27
CA SER A 991 54.63 -5.39 -14.49
C SER A 991 55.16 -6.82 -14.73
N GLY A 992 56.42 -6.95 -15.17
CA GLY A 992 57.02 -8.22 -15.60
C GLY A 992 56.42 -8.82 -16.89
N ILE A 993 55.43 -8.16 -17.51
CA ILE A 993 54.72 -8.66 -18.69
C ILE A 993 55.11 -7.86 -19.92
N ASN A 994 55.66 -8.55 -20.93
CA ASN A 994 55.84 -7.95 -22.25
C ASN A 994 54.49 -7.89 -22.98
N ILE A 995 53.84 -6.73 -22.91
CA ILE A 995 52.52 -6.52 -23.49
C ILE A 995 52.48 -6.72 -25.03
N GLN A 996 53.53 -6.36 -25.77
CA GLN A 996 53.59 -6.61 -27.23
C GLN A 996 53.58 -8.11 -27.54
N LYS A 997 54.23 -8.93 -26.70
CA LYS A 997 54.17 -10.39 -26.79
C LYS A 997 52.77 -10.94 -26.47
N GLU A 998 52.12 -10.47 -25.40
CA GLU A 998 50.76 -10.92 -25.04
C GLU A 998 49.72 -10.58 -26.14
N LEU A 999 49.81 -9.39 -26.75
CA LEU A 999 48.93 -8.98 -27.84
C LEU A 999 49.19 -9.79 -29.13
N SER A 1000 50.46 -10.01 -29.49
CA SER A 1000 50.83 -10.77 -30.70
C SER A 1000 50.54 -12.27 -30.62
N GLU A 1001 50.57 -12.89 -29.44
CA GLU A 1001 50.24 -14.30 -29.23
C GLU A 1001 48.72 -14.64 -29.37
N LYS A 1002 47.86 -13.66 -29.70
CA LYS A 1002 46.39 -13.79 -29.87
C LYS A 1002 45.62 -14.31 -28.64
N LYS A 1003 46.23 -14.37 -27.46
CA LYS A 1003 45.61 -14.96 -26.26
C LYS A 1003 44.57 -14.05 -25.59
N LEU A 1004 44.58 -12.75 -25.89
CA LEU A 1004 43.64 -11.75 -25.36
C LEU A 1004 42.60 -11.39 -26.43
N LEU A 1005 41.33 -11.19 -26.04
CA LEU A 1005 40.28 -10.81 -26.97
C LEU A 1005 40.44 -9.34 -27.42
N TYR A 1006 40.40 -9.07 -28.73
CA TYR A 1006 40.38 -7.70 -29.23
C TYR A 1006 38.96 -7.12 -29.12
N LYS A 1007 38.78 -6.06 -28.33
CA LYS A 1007 37.55 -5.27 -28.27
C LYS A 1007 37.80 -3.81 -28.70
N PRO A 1008 37.03 -3.26 -29.66
CA PRO A 1008 37.12 -1.86 -30.07
C PRO A 1008 36.86 -0.85 -28.94
N SER A 1009 36.07 -1.19 -27.91
CA SER A 1009 35.79 -0.28 -26.79
C SER A 1009 37.00 -0.02 -25.90
N VAL A 1010 37.93 -0.98 -25.80
CA VAL A 1010 39.14 -0.88 -24.96
C VAL A 1010 39.99 0.32 -25.36
N GLU A 1011 40.10 0.64 -26.65
CA GLU A 1011 40.86 1.81 -27.11
C GLU A 1011 40.34 3.13 -26.50
N ALA A 1012 39.01 3.23 -26.34
CA ALA A 1012 38.35 4.40 -25.79
C ALA A 1012 38.37 4.40 -24.25
N ILE A 1013 38.29 3.24 -23.59
CA ILE A 1013 38.46 3.09 -22.14
C ILE A 1013 39.90 3.45 -21.71
N LEU A 1014 40.91 3.03 -22.47
CA LEU A 1014 42.30 3.44 -22.26
C LEU A 1014 42.48 4.95 -22.44
N GLY A 1015 41.77 5.55 -23.40
CA GLY A 1015 41.69 7.01 -23.55
C GLY A 1015 41.06 7.69 -22.33
N TRP A 1016 39.97 7.14 -21.80
CA TRP A 1016 39.33 7.63 -20.58
C TRP A 1016 40.30 7.62 -19.39
N TYR A 1017 40.97 6.50 -19.10
CA TYR A 1017 41.93 6.43 -17.99
C TYR A 1017 43.16 7.32 -18.19
N ALA A 1018 43.63 7.51 -19.44
CA ALA A 1018 44.74 8.42 -19.75
C ALA A 1018 44.43 9.89 -19.41
N GLU A 1019 43.16 10.29 -19.46
CA GLU A 1019 42.72 11.66 -19.22
C GLU A 1019 42.13 11.86 -17.81
N MET A 1020 41.33 10.91 -17.32
CA MET A 1020 40.48 11.06 -16.13
C MET A 1020 41.04 10.42 -14.84
N SER A 1021 42.04 9.53 -14.92
CA SER A 1021 42.55 8.87 -13.71
C SER A 1021 43.20 9.88 -12.75
N PRO A 1022 42.94 9.82 -11.43
CA PRO A 1022 43.61 10.69 -10.46
C PRO A 1022 45.11 10.41 -10.38
N HIS A 1023 45.52 9.16 -10.61
CA HIS A 1023 46.90 8.70 -10.47
C HIS A 1023 47.74 8.92 -11.73
N ALA A 1024 48.88 9.59 -11.59
CA ALA A 1024 49.75 9.94 -12.72
C ALA A 1024 50.31 8.72 -13.46
N HIS A 1025 50.78 7.71 -12.72
CA HIS A 1025 51.34 6.48 -13.31
C HIS A 1025 50.29 5.69 -14.10
N ILE A 1026 49.03 5.69 -13.64
CA ILE A 1026 47.90 5.10 -14.38
C ILE A 1026 47.61 5.88 -15.66
N ARG A 1027 47.65 7.23 -15.65
CA ARG A 1027 47.47 8.03 -16.88
C ARG A 1027 48.55 7.70 -17.93
N GLU A 1028 49.81 7.65 -17.51
CA GLU A 1028 50.95 7.33 -18.37
C GLU A 1028 50.89 5.90 -18.93
N ALA A 1029 50.63 4.91 -18.07
CA ALA A 1029 50.45 3.52 -18.47
C ALA A 1029 49.26 3.33 -19.42
N SER A 1030 48.16 4.04 -19.21
CA SER A 1030 46.99 4.04 -20.10
C SER A 1030 47.31 4.64 -21.47
N ALA A 1031 48.07 5.74 -21.52
CA ALA A 1031 48.52 6.37 -22.77
C ALA A 1031 49.53 5.50 -23.55
N LEU A 1032 50.39 4.75 -22.85
CA LEU A 1032 51.26 3.75 -23.46
C LEU A 1032 50.45 2.56 -23.98
N GLY A 1033 49.57 1.98 -23.15
CA GLY A 1033 48.68 0.88 -23.50
C GLY A 1033 47.79 1.20 -24.72
N ARG A 1034 47.23 2.42 -24.78
CA ARG A 1034 46.42 2.90 -25.92
C ARG A 1034 47.21 2.90 -27.24
N ARG A 1035 48.44 3.41 -27.24
CA ARG A 1035 49.31 3.40 -28.44
C ARG A 1035 49.63 1.98 -28.90
N LEU A 1036 49.92 1.07 -27.97
CA LEU A 1036 50.22 -0.32 -28.28
C LEU A 1036 48.97 -1.07 -28.79
N TRP A 1037 47.79 -0.77 -28.24
CA TRP A 1037 46.50 -1.26 -28.73
C TRP A 1037 46.17 -0.79 -30.15
N GLN A 1038 46.46 0.48 -30.45
CA GLN A 1038 46.31 1.06 -31.80
C GLN A 1038 47.26 0.42 -32.83
N SER A 1039 48.52 0.16 -32.44
CA SER A 1039 49.48 -0.57 -33.28
C SER A 1039 48.97 -1.99 -33.59
N TRP A 1040 48.52 -2.72 -32.57
CA TRP A 1040 47.98 -4.08 -32.71
C TRP A 1040 46.72 -4.12 -33.60
N ARG A 1041 45.87 -3.07 -33.52
CA ARG A 1041 44.71 -2.91 -34.41
C ARG A 1041 45.12 -2.82 -35.88
N GLN A 1042 46.16 -2.08 -36.23
CA GLN A 1042 46.62 -1.98 -37.62
C GLN A 1042 47.28 -3.28 -38.12
N GLU A 1043 47.97 -4.02 -37.26
CA GLU A 1043 48.49 -5.36 -37.57
C GLU A 1043 47.37 -6.41 -37.74
N LYS A 1044 46.23 -6.26 -37.06
CA LYS A 1044 45.05 -7.11 -37.26
C LYS A 1044 44.27 -6.78 -38.53
N LEU A 1045 44.13 -5.50 -38.88
CA LEU A 1045 43.42 -5.07 -40.09
C LEU A 1045 44.10 -5.51 -41.40
N THR A 1046 45.37 -5.93 -41.34
CA THR A 1046 46.17 -6.35 -42.49
C THR A 1046 46.24 -7.87 -42.70
N ARG A 1047 45.45 -8.67 -41.95
CA ARG A 1047 45.36 -10.14 -42.11
C ARG A 1047 43.90 -10.65 -42.08
N PRO A 1048 43.43 -11.38 -43.10
CA PRO A 1048 42.07 -11.94 -43.09
C PRO A 1048 41.95 -13.16 -42.18
N GLU A 1049 40.88 -13.21 -41.38
CA GLU A 1049 40.41 -14.37 -40.61
C GLU A 1049 38.86 -14.48 -40.70
N PRO A 1050 38.23 -15.62 -40.35
CA PRO A 1050 37.07 -16.14 -41.10
C PRO A 1050 35.73 -15.38 -41.01
N GLN A 1051 34.91 -15.64 -42.05
CA GLN A 1051 33.60 -15.08 -42.45
C GLN A 1051 32.56 -14.63 -41.40
N TYR A 1052 32.65 -15.01 -40.13
CA TYR A 1052 31.65 -14.61 -39.11
C TYR A 1052 31.87 -13.21 -38.51
N VAL A 1053 33.02 -12.58 -38.76
CA VAL A 1053 33.33 -11.21 -38.27
C VAL A 1053 32.95 -10.12 -39.28
N GLN A 1054 32.67 -10.46 -40.55
CA GLN A 1054 32.42 -9.49 -41.63
C GLN A 1054 31.19 -8.61 -41.38
N TYR A 1055 30.08 -9.19 -40.93
CA TYR A 1055 28.82 -8.48 -40.64
C TYR A 1055 28.96 -7.34 -39.60
N ALA A 1056 29.98 -7.36 -38.73
CA ALA A 1056 30.21 -6.30 -37.74
C ALA A 1056 31.06 -5.13 -38.28
N MET A 1057 31.73 -5.30 -39.43
CA MET A 1057 32.62 -4.28 -40.00
C MET A 1057 32.06 -3.60 -41.27
N GLU A 1058 31.27 -4.31 -42.08
CA GLU A 1058 30.75 -3.77 -43.36
C GLU A 1058 29.75 -2.60 -43.15
N PHE A 1059 28.98 -2.58 -42.06
CA PHE A 1059 28.02 -1.49 -41.76
C PHE A 1059 28.62 -0.19 -41.18
N ARG A 1060 29.89 0.13 -41.46
CA ARG A 1060 30.48 1.43 -41.09
C ARG A 1060 30.42 2.49 -42.19
N GLU A 1061 30.20 2.10 -43.43
CA GLU A 1061 30.18 3.02 -44.58
C GLU A 1061 29.00 2.69 -45.51
N GLU A 1062 27.79 3.09 -45.12
CA GLU A 1062 26.70 3.30 -46.08
C GLU A 1062 25.71 4.32 -45.51
N GLY A 1063 25.93 5.58 -45.89
CA GLY A 1063 25.02 6.68 -45.65
C GLY A 1063 24.24 6.98 -46.92
N GLU A 1064 23.40 6.04 -47.38
CA GLU A 1064 22.45 6.30 -48.45
C GLU A 1064 21.03 6.46 -47.90
N VAL A 1065 20.40 7.57 -48.30
CA VAL A 1065 18.99 7.85 -48.06
C VAL A 1065 18.19 7.05 -49.06
N TYR A 1066 17.37 6.12 -48.59
CA TYR A 1066 16.26 5.58 -49.39
C TYR A 1066 15.00 6.38 -49.11
N ASP A 1067 14.58 7.13 -50.12
CA ASP A 1067 13.23 7.70 -50.26
C ASP A 1067 12.35 6.64 -50.92
N GLY A 1068 11.19 6.32 -50.34
CA GLY A 1068 10.33 5.19 -50.74
C GLY A 1068 9.47 4.62 -49.61
#